data_AF-A0A812T4Y1-F1
#
_entry.id   AF-A0A812T4Y1-F1
#
_cell.length_a   1.000
_cell.length_b   1.000
_cell.length_c   1.000
_cell.angle_alpha   90.00
_cell.angle_beta   90.00
_cell.angle_gamma   90.00
#
_symmetry.space_group_name_H-M   'P 1'
#
loop_
_entity.id
_entity.type
_entity.pdbx_description
1 polymer ?
#
loop_
_entity_poly.entity_id
_entity_poly.type
_entity_poly.pdbx_seq_one_letter_code
_entity_poly.pdbx_strand_id
1 'polypeptide(L)'
;MVTADCGDGSACAANFGPFQGHMSQKEFDELGYPKIPDHWTKEWMLRQIELEKVDPRVNPNLLLDETHQEFWDNASRKPYAKAILRSEQHWLQRRKLWLRQYEQVALANMIREELAAELEACPPSVKRQVTPILKYKITEIALTNSLKLARAQQLPLSEVLQRPDQVHQLQSLRLKLEDGGPQVAEQLLEEYNARATDRIRTNASIKQEEERSTPVVLDSDTMAKLMNQAQKLRKDGYIEWHKGAVEEAFRSWCEAEAHLYRKRLPEGDAGNAMVSDLHCILLKNIAQAAIKLGHWSDALRASEDALAIDDEDPKSWFRRACALEGLGRYPEAKEALEHIEALAVGRPDRARLVRDVGTRREQIDSLTAKHTQTERLAMCRALKQRVFAEDTIPSLEMDGSLDRVLDQETDEDDKELQQLEEELLQLEMEDAALNDASRAVSSAAPVVTKCFAVGDRVQAREMLADVDAGQWGTVVEVDGDGDIKVLFDGQDEAQLIFSVDFSSLLTESADSAESSRSRARPGDFCLTHDGASDLLDALLSAYQDPGFQQQVAKLARDVRWDVESFRRHLPKVALGPQKEALLRFGFEASLEGAGVAQQALEAAKARASARQRAGLQKQSDDVTRTLFGEMYSVAFPSSDLRSSQSADVQSVVS
;
A
#
# COMPACT_ATOMS: atom_id res chain seq x y z
N MET A 1 -4.63 10.35 33.70
CA MET A 1 -5.59 10.23 34.83
C MET A 1 -6.76 11.17 34.57
N VAL A 2 -7.92 10.63 34.18
CA VAL A 2 -9.25 11.22 34.39
C VAL A 2 -10.14 10.01 34.70
N THR A 3 -10.46 9.81 35.96
CA THR A 3 -11.39 8.77 36.42
C THR A 3 -12.81 9.32 36.31
N ALA A 4 -13.60 8.81 35.37
CA ALA A 4 -15.04 8.97 35.39
C ALA A 4 -15.66 7.70 35.99
N ASP A 5 -16.32 7.87 37.13
CA ASP A 5 -17.15 6.85 37.77
C ASP A 5 -18.28 6.41 36.83
N CYS A 6 -18.35 5.12 36.50
CA CYS A 6 -19.51 4.52 35.86
C CYS A 6 -20.16 3.55 36.84
N GLY A 7 -21.26 4.00 37.44
CA GLY A 7 -22.23 3.14 38.10
C GLY A 7 -23.07 2.36 37.08
N ASP A 8 -23.52 1.19 37.54
CA ASP A 8 -24.49 0.27 36.93
C ASP A 8 -24.00 -0.65 35.80
N GLY A 9 -23.78 -1.90 36.21
CA GLY A 9 -23.51 -3.04 35.36
C GLY A 9 -24.75 -3.51 34.64
N SER A 10 -24.86 -3.18 33.35
CA SER A 10 -25.45 -4.01 32.31
C SER A 10 -25.27 -3.29 30.98
N ALA A 11 -24.55 -3.93 30.03
CA ALA A 11 -24.25 -3.47 28.67
C ALA A 11 -23.18 -2.36 28.50
N CYS A 12 -21.90 -2.70 28.66
CA CYS A 12 -20.78 -1.89 28.18
C CYS A 12 -19.55 -2.78 27.86
N ALA A 13 -19.63 -3.57 26.77
CA ALA A 13 -18.52 -4.41 26.32
C ALA A 13 -17.60 -3.73 25.27
N ALA A 14 -17.67 -2.41 25.08
CA ALA A 14 -16.91 -1.72 24.03
C ALA A 14 -16.42 -0.29 24.37
N ASN A 15 -16.25 0.07 25.65
CA ASN A 15 -16.00 1.47 26.03
C ASN A 15 -14.60 1.68 26.66
N PHE A 16 -13.53 1.56 25.87
CA PHE A 16 -12.22 2.09 26.25
C PHE A 16 -11.52 2.76 25.06
N GLY A 17 -11.96 3.98 24.77
CA GLY A 17 -11.23 4.96 23.97
C GLY A 17 -11.68 6.36 24.36
N PRO A 18 -10.80 7.37 24.49
CA PRO A 18 -11.16 8.73 24.91
C PRO A 18 -11.99 9.52 23.87
N PHE A 19 -12.54 8.85 22.85
CA PHE A 19 -13.05 9.48 21.63
C PHE A 19 -14.55 9.25 21.32
N GLN A 20 -15.29 8.46 22.10
CA GLN A 20 -16.65 8.02 21.71
C GLN A 20 -17.79 8.56 22.58
N GLY A 21 -17.77 9.85 22.90
CA GLY A 21 -18.93 10.53 23.48
C GLY A 21 -19.88 11.17 22.45
N HIS A 22 -19.40 11.47 21.24
CA HIS A 22 -20.08 12.39 20.32
C HIS A 22 -20.20 11.87 18.87
N MET A 23 -19.76 10.65 18.58
CA MET A 23 -19.68 10.11 17.22
C MET A 23 -19.78 8.59 17.23
N SER A 24 -20.52 8.02 16.28
CA SER A 24 -20.62 6.57 16.08
C SER A 24 -19.35 5.99 15.43
N GLN A 25 -19.12 4.68 15.58
CA GLN A 25 -17.97 4.01 14.96
C GLN A 25 -17.99 4.12 13.42
N LYS A 26 -19.17 4.05 12.80
CA LYS A 26 -19.31 4.21 11.35
C LYS A 26 -18.87 5.60 10.89
N GLU A 27 -19.32 6.64 11.59
CA GLU A 27 -18.89 8.02 11.32
C GLU A 27 -17.39 8.16 11.55
N PHE A 28 -16.83 7.55 12.60
CA PHE A 28 -15.38 7.59 12.85
C PHE A 28 -14.57 7.01 11.67
N ASP A 29 -15.01 5.87 11.13
CA ASP A 29 -14.39 5.22 9.97
C ASP A 29 -14.57 6.03 8.67
N GLU A 30 -15.78 6.54 8.41
CA GLU A 30 -16.06 7.42 7.26
C GLU A 30 -15.23 8.71 7.30
N LEU A 31 -14.97 9.22 8.49
CA LEU A 31 -14.20 10.44 8.71
C LEU A 31 -12.68 10.21 8.73
N GLY A 32 -12.23 8.97 8.54
CA GLY A 32 -10.82 8.60 8.35
C GLY A 32 -9.94 8.91 9.56
N TYR A 33 -10.48 8.78 10.78
CA TYR A 33 -9.66 8.97 11.99
C TYR A 33 -8.56 7.90 12.09
N PRO A 34 -7.40 8.22 12.72
CA PRO A 34 -6.36 7.24 12.98
C PRO A 34 -6.92 6.03 13.75
N LYS A 35 -6.75 4.84 13.17
CA LYS A 35 -7.20 3.60 13.80
C LYS A 35 -6.23 3.19 14.90
N ILE A 36 -6.80 2.72 15.99
CA ILE A 36 -6.06 2.13 17.11
C ILE A 36 -5.91 0.63 16.81
N PRO A 37 -4.78 0.00 17.12
CA PRO A 37 -4.61 -1.44 16.90
C PRO A 37 -5.67 -2.28 17.62
N ASP A 38 -6.24 -3.29 16.95
CA ASP A 38 -7.33 -4.11 17.48
C ASP A 38 -6.96 -4.87 18.76
N HIS A 39 -5.67 -5.16 18.95
CA HIS A 39 -5.17 -5.85 20.13
C HIS A 39 -5.16 -4.95 21.39
N TRP A 40 -5.37 -3.64 21.28
CA TRP A 40 -5.47 -2.70 22.42
C TRP A 40 -6.83 -2.80 23.12
N THR A 41 -7.10 -3.98 23.65
CA THR A 41 -8.30 -4.25 24.45
C THR A 41 -8.20 -3.60 25.83
N LYS A 42 -9.33 -3.53 26.55
CA LYS A 42 -9.36 -3.09 27.95
C LYS A 42 -8.36 -3.88 28.82
N GLU A 43 -8.27 -5.18 28.61
CA GLU A 43 -7.35 -6.06 29.35
C GLU A 43 -5.89 -5.72 29.03
N TRP A 44 -5.59 -5.47 27.76
CA TRP A 44 -4.25 -5.02 27.35
C TRP A 44 -3.88 -3.70 28.03
N MET A 45 -4.77 -2.70 28.00
CA MET A 45 -4.54 -1.39 28.65
C MET A 45 -4.29 -1.53 30.16
N LEU A 46 -5.06 -2.38 30.85
CA LEU A 46 -4.86 -2.64 32.28
C LEU A 46 -3.49 -3.28 32.56
N ARG A 47 -3.10 -4.28 31.76
CA ARG A 47 -1.76 -4.90 31.85
C ARG A 47 -0.66 -3.88 31.59
N GLN A 48 -0.82 -2.99 30.61
CA GLN A 48 0.15 -1.92 30.36
C GLN A 48 0.28 -0.98 31.56
N ILE A 49 -0.84 -0.56 32.17
CA ILE A 49 -0.82 0.29 33.37
C ILE A 49 -0.12 -0.40 34.54
N GLU A 50 -0.30 -1.71 34.71
CA GLU A 50 0.40 -2.49 35.74
C GLU A 50 1.90 -2.57 35.47
N LEU A 51 2.31 -2.89 34.24
CA LEU A 51 3.71 -2.91 33.84
C LEU A 51 4.37 -1.55 34.05
N GLU A 52 3.69 -0.45 33.69
CA GLU A 52 4.22 0.90 33.85
C GLU A 52 4.41 1.34 35.30
N LYS A 53 3.72 0.72 36.26
CA LYS A 53 3.91 1.00 37.69
C LYS A 53 5.14 0.30 38.26
N VAL A 54 5.53 -0.83 37.68
CA VAL A 54 6.48 -1.77 38.31
C VAL A 54 7.79 -1.89 37.53
N ASP A 55 7.76 -1.85 36.20
CA ASP A 55 8.92 -2.12 35.35
C ASP A 55 9.57 -0.83 34.81
N PRO A 56 10.82 -0.51 35.23
CA PRO A 56 11.57 0.64 34.71
C PRO A 56 11.91 0.55 33.22
N ARG A 57 11.91 -0.64 32.63
CA ARG A 57 12.15 -0.83 31.18
C ARG A 57 10.95 -0.37 30.35
N VAL A 58 9.75 -0.57 30.89
CA VAL A 58 8.48 -0.16 30.26
C VAL A 58 8.19 1.31 30.56
N ASN A 59 8.48 1.76 31.79
CA ASN A 59 8.31 3.14 32.19
C ASN A 59 9.61 3.74 32.75
N PRO A 60 10.43 4.34 31.88
CA PRO A 60 11.64 5.06 32.30
C PRO A 60 11.36 6.24 33.24
N ASN A 61 10.11 6.69 33.36
CA ASN A 61 9.73 7.79 34.23
C ASN A 61 9.60 7.41 35.71
N LEU A 62 9.71 6.14 36.09
CA LEU A 62 9.65 5.73 37.49
C LEU A 62 10.74 6.40 38.36
N LEU A 63 11.82 6.86 37.74
CA LEU A 63 12.96 7.51 38.39
C LEU A 63 13.08 9.01 38.04
N LEU A 64 12.11 9.58 37.33
CA LEU A 64 12.14 10.97 36.85
C LEU A 64 10.97 11.77 37.43
N ASP A 65 11.24 13.00 37.81
CA ASP A 65 10.22 13.96 38.22
C ASP A 65 9.53 14.62 37.01
N GLU A 66 8.28 15.06 37.19
CA GLU A 66 7.45 15.71 36.17
C GLU A 66 8.03 17.04 35.68
N THR A 67 8.94 17.62 36.45
CA THR A 67 9.67 18.86 36.10
C THR A 67 10.72 18.65 35.00
N HIS A 68 11.17 17.41 34.77
CA HIS A 68 12.16 17.10 33.75
C HIS A 68 11.53 16.94 32.36
N GLN A 69 12.15 17.52 31.31
CA GLN A 69 11.69 17.39 29.93
C GLN A 69 11.66 15.92 29.47
N GLU A 70 12.61 15.09 29.93
CA GLU A 70 12.68 13.67 29.58
C GLU A 70 11.45 12.89 30.06
N PHE A 71 10.84 13.32 31.17
CA PHE A 71 9.58 12.73 31.66
C PHE A 71 8.49 12.85 30.59
N TRP A 72 8.28 14.05 30.07
CA TRP A 72 7.27 14.31 29.05
C TRP A 72 7.62 13.66 27.71
N ASP A 73 8.90 13.56 27.38
CA ASP A 73 9.36 12.89 26.18
C ASP A 73 9.05 11.39 26.22
N ASN A 74 9.41 10.72 27.32
CA ASN A 74 9.09 9.32 27.54
C ASN A 74 7.57 9.07 27.58
N ALA A 75 6.80 9.96 28.21
CA ALA A 75 5.35 9.85 28.22
C ALA A 75 4.75 9.95 26.80
N SER A 76 5.26 10.88 25.97
CA SER A 76 4.81 11.05 24.58
C SER A 76 5.24 9.92 23.64
N ARG A 77 6.31 9.18 23.96
CA ARG A 77 6.79 8.04 23.16
C ARG A 77 5.86 6.83 23.25
N LYS A 78 5.00 6.77 24.27
CA LYS A 78 4.15 5.62 24.52
C LYS A 78 3.17 5.40 23.36
N PRO A 79 2.94 4.16 22.91
CA PRO A 79 2.11 3.88 21.76
C PRO A 79 0.71 4.52 21.87
N TYR A 80 0.05 4.36 23.03
CA TYR A 80 -1.27 4.94 23.25
C TYR A 80 -1.28 6.47 23.31
N ALA A 81 -0.22 7.09 23.82
CA ALA A 81 -0.09 8.54 23.82
C ALA A 81 0.02 9.07 22.39
N LYS A 82 0.80 8.40 21.53
CA LYS A 82 0.89 8.72 20.10
C LYS A 82 -0.44 8.57 19.39
N ALA A 83 -1.18 7.50 19.64
CA ALA A 83 -2.51 7.32 19.06
C ALA A 83 -3.45 8.47 19.42
N ILE A 84 -3.50 8.87 20.70
CA ILE A 84 -4.30 10.01 21.18
C ILE A 84 -3.88 11.31 20.49
N LEU A 85 -2.59 11.62 20.48
CA LEU A 85 -2.07 12.84 19.84
C LEU A 85 -2.41 12.89 18.36
N ARG A 86 -2.32 11.76 17.64
CA ARG A 86 -2.68 11.67 16.21
C ARG A 86 -4.17 11.96 15.99
N SER A 87 -5.05 11.38 16.81
CA SER A 87 -6.49 11.65 16.71
C SER A 87 -6.84 13.11 17.04
N GLU A 88 -6.16 13.72 18.02
CA GLU A 88 -6.32 15.14 18.32
C GLU A 88 -5.82 16.03 17.16
N GLN A 89 -4.67 15.71 16.58
CA GLN A 89 -4.14 16.41 15.40
C GLN A 89 -5.12 16.32 14.21
N HIS A 90 -5.68 15.15 13.94
CA HIS A 90 -6.69 14.96 12.89
C HIS A 90 -7.93 15.82 13.15
N TRP A 91 -8.44 15.81 14.38
CA TRP A 91 -9.57 16.66 14.76
C TRP A 91 -9.26 18.14 14.58
N LEU A 92 -8.08 18.60 15.00
CA LEU A 92 -7.66 19.99 14.83
C LEU A 92 -7.57 20.39 13.35
N GLN A 93 -7.04 19.52 12.50
CA GLN A 93 -6.97 19.76 11.05
C GLN A 93 -8.36 19.87 10.44
N ARG A 94 -9.27 18.95 10.80
CA ARG A 94 -10.68 19.01 10.36
C ARG A 94 -11.38 20.25 10.85
N ARG A 95 -11.20 20.62 12.11
CA ARG A 95 -11.75 21.85 12.69
C ARG A 95 -11.26 23.07 11.91
N LYS A 96 -9.98 23.13 11.56
CA LYS A 96 -9.44 24.22 10.72
C LYS A 96 -10.09 24.25 9.33
N LEU A 97 -10.32 23.10 8.71
CA LEU A 97 -11.03 23.01 7.43
C LEU A 97 -12.47 23.52 7.55
N TRP A 98 -13.20 23.09 8.57
CA TRP A 98 -14.56 23.54 8.83
C TRP A 98 -14.65 25.03 9.10
N LEU A 99 -13.71 25.58 9.88
CA LEU A 99 -13.64 27.02 10.10
C LEU A 99 -13.43 27.78 8.79
N ARG A 100 -12.53 27.32 7.91
CA ARG A 100 -12.33 27.92 6.58
C ARG A 100 -13.59 27.84 5.72
N GLN A 101 -14.26 26.69 5.71
CA GLN A 101 -15.51 26.51 4.97
C GLN A 101 -16.62 27.42 5.50
N TYR A 102 -16.74 27.52 6.83
CA TYR A 102 -17.68 28.42 7.48
C TYR A 102 -17.40 29.88 7.13
N GLU A 103 -16.14 30.31 7.20
CA GLU A 103 -15.72 31.66 6.80
C GLU A 103 -16.05 31.94 5.33
N GLN A 104 -15.81 30.98 4.42
CA GLN A 104 -16.18 31.11 3.00
C GLN A 104 -17.69 31.28 2.81
N VAL A 105 -18.50 30.49 3.51
CA VAL A 105 -19.97 30.59 3.44
C VAL A 105 -20.47 31.90 4.03
N ALA A 106 -19.92 32.31 5.18
CA ALA A 106 -20.26 33.58 5.82
C ALA A 106 -19.94 34.77 4.89
N LEU A 107 -18.74 34.77 4.28
CA LEU A 107 -18.34 35.78 3.31
C LEU A 107 -19.25 35.77 2.07
N ALA A 108 -19.60 34.59 1.55
CA ALA A 108 -20.53 34.47 0.43
C ALA A 108 -21.92 35.04 0.77
N ASN A 109 -22.42 34.81 1.99
CA ASN A 109 -23.69 35.37 2.46
C ASN A 109 -23.62 36.90 2.55
N MET A 110 -22.54 37.46 3.12
CA MET A 110 -22.33 38.92 3.18
C MET A 110 -22.30 39.55 1.78
N ILE A 111 -21.60 38.91 0.82
CA ILE A 111 -21.58 39.38 -0.57
C ILE A 111 -22.98 39.34 -1.19
N ARG A 112 -23.80 38.32 -0.91
CA ARG A 112 -25.17 38.26 -1.43
C ARG A 112 -26.04 39.39 -0.88
N GLU A 113 -25.91 39.72 0.40
CA GLU A 113 -26.67 40.82 1.02
C GLU A 113 -26.30 42.17 0.39
N GLU A 114 -25.00 42.42 0.20
CA GLU A 114 -24.51 43.62 -0.49
C GLU A 114 -24.94 43.66 -1.96
N LEU A 115 -24.83 42.54 -2.67
CA LEU A 115 -25.28 42.43 -4.06
C LEU A 115 -26.78 42.73 -4.17
N ALA A 116 -27.59 42.27 -3.23
CA ALA A 116 -29.01 42.57 -3.18
C ALA A 116 -29.27 44.08 -3.01
N ALA A 117 -28.55 44.74 -2.09
CA ALA A 117 -28.67 46.18 -1.87
C ALA A 117 -28.25 47.01 -3.11
N GLU A 118 -27.14 46.65 -3.74
CA GLU A 118 -26.63 47.32 -4.95
C GLU A 118 -27.55 47.10 -6.17
N LEU A 119 -28.10 45.88 -6.33
CA LEU A 119 -29.09 45.60 -7.37
C LEU A 119 -30.41 46.34 -7.13
N GLU A 120 -30.79 46.61 -5.88
CA GLU A 120 -31.93 47.45 -5.55
C GLU A 120 -31.70 48.91 -5.96
N ALA A 121 -30.47 49.42 -5.87
CA ALA A 121 -30.10 50.75 -6.35
C ALA A 121 -29.98 50.87 -7.89
N CYS A 122 -29.97 49.75 -8.62
CA CYS A 122 -29.80 49.74 -10.08
C CYS A 122 -31.04 50.24 -10.86
N PRO A 123 -30.84 50.78 -12.08
CA PRO A 123 -31.94 51.22 -12.94
C PRO A 123 -32.85 50.04 -13.37
N PRO A 124 -34.13 50.32 -13.71
CA PRO A 124 -35.10 49.28 -14.03
C PRO A 124 -34.74 48.45 -15.27
N SER A 125 -33.92 48.98 -16.18
CA SER A 125 -33.38 48.26 -17.34
C SER A 125 -32.52 47.06 -16.92
N VAL A 126 -31.61 47.27 -15.97
CA VAL A 126 -30.71 46.23 -15.44
C VAL A 126 -31.50 45.21 -14.63
N LYS A 127 -32.43 45.68 -13.78
CA LYS A 127 -33.32 44.78 -13.01
C LYS A 127 -34.10 43.83 -13.93
N ARG A 128 -34.71 44.34 -14.99
CA ARG A 128 -35.44 43.51 -15.99
C ARG A 128 -34.57 42.48 -16.70
N GLN A 129 -33.27 42.75 -16.86
CA GLN A 129 -32.34 41.81 -17.47
C GLN A 129 -31.96 40.68 -16.51
N VAL A 130 -31.77 41.00 -15.24
CA VAL A 130 -31.19 40.08 -14.24
C VAL A 130 -32.25 39.27 -13.49
N THR A 131 -33.42 39.85 -13.16
CA THR A 131 -34.46 39.18 -12.35
C THR A 131 -34.87 37.78 -12.83
N PRO A 132 -35.08 37.50 -14.14
CA PRO A 132 -35.50 36.17 -14.61
C PRO A 132 -34.45 35.06 -14.36
N ILE A 133 -33.18 35.45 -14.27
CA ILE A 133 -32.04 34.53 -14.24
C ILE A 133 -31.41 34.39 -12.85
N LEU A 134 -31.74 35.27 -11.88
CA LEU A 134 -31.20 35.27 -10.50
C LEU A 134 -31.32 33.94 -9.74
N LYS A 135 -32.29 33.09 -10.11
CA LYS A 135 -32.48 31.77 -9.49
C LYS A 135 -31.31 30.80 -9.73
N TYR A 136 -30.45 31.07 -10.70
CA TYR A 136 -29.34 30.20 -11.06
C TYR A 136 -28.02 30.66 -10.44
N LYS A 137 -27.28 29.74 -9.83
CA LYS A 137 -26.00 30.02 -9.16
C LYS A 137 -24.94 30.67 -10.07
N ILE A 138 -24.93 30.32 -11.35
CA ILE A 138 -24.03 30.92 -12.35
C ILE A 138 -24.23 32.44 -12.49
N THR A 139 -25.46 32.92 -12.31
CA THR A 139 -25.76 34.36 -12.37
C THR A 139 -25.28 35.08 -11.13
N GLU A 140 -25.43 34.48 -9.95
CA GLU A 140 -24.88 35.00 -8.69
C GLU A 140 -23.36 35.18 -8.80
N ILE A 141 -22.67 34.19 -9.39
CA ILE A 141 -21.23 34.22 -9.65
C ILE A 141 -20.86 35.36 -10.62
N ALA A 142 -21.57 35.48 -11.74
CA ALA A 142 -21.32 36.54 -12.72
C ALA A 142 -21.46 37.94 -12.10
N LEU A 143 -22.56 38.17 -11.37
CA LEU A 143 -22.83 39.43 -10.67
C LEU A 143 -21.82 39.71 -9.55
N THR A 144 -21.41 38.68 -8.81
CA THR A 144 -20.35 38.81 -7.79
C THR A 144 -19.01 39.23 -8.43
N ASN A 145 -18.70 38.73 -9.62
CA ASN A 145 -17.49 39.14 -10.35
C ASN A 145 -17.59 40.60 -10.83
N SER A 146 -18.76 41.03 -11.31
CA SER A 146 -19.00 42.45 -11.65
C SER A 146 -18.90 43.35 -10.42
N LEU A 147 -19.38 42.90 -9.24
CA LEU A 147 -19.22 43.63 -7.97
C LEU A 147 -17.76 43.74 -7.54
N LYS A 148 -16.96 42.67 -7.69
CA LYS A 148 -15.51 42.71 -7.46
C LYS A 148 -14.82 43.70 -8.41
N LEU A 149 -15.22 43.74 -9.68
CA LEU A 149 -14.71 44.71 -10.65
C LEU A 149 -15.08 46.15 -10.25
N ALA A 150 -16.32 46.37 -9.83
CA ALA A 150 -16.81 47.67 -9.35
C ALA A 150 -16.00 48.16 -8.15
N ARG A 151 -15.75 47.29 -7.17
CA ARG A 151 -14.88 47.57 -6.01
C ARG A 151 -13.44 47.92 -6.41
N ALA A 152 -12.85 47.16 -7.33
CA ALA A 152 -11.50 47.41 -7.80
C ALA A 152 -11.37 48.78 -8.49
N GLN A 153 -12.45 49.27 -9.09
CA GLN A 153 -12.51 50.56 -9.78
C GLN A 153 -13.11 51.69 -8.92
N GLN A 154 -13.56 51.39 -7.70
CA GLN A 154 -14.27 52.32 -6.81
C GLN A 154 -15.50 52.97 -7.45
N LEU A 155 -16.23 52.21 -8.28
CA LEU A 155 -17.45 52.66 -8.95
C LEU A 155 -18.67 51.91 -8.40
N PRO A 156 -19.88 52.48 -8.46
CA PRO A 156 -21.10 51.76 -8.11
C PRO A 156 -21.36 50.60 -9.07
N LEU A 157 -21.97 49.52 -8.58
CA LEU A 157 -22.25 48.33 -9.40
C LEU A 157 -23.12 48.67 -10.62
N SER A 158 -24.05 49.62 -10.44
CA SER A 158 -24.97 50.07 -11.48
C SER A 158 -24.27 50.60 -12.73
N GLU A 159 -23.13 51.28 -12.59
CA GLU A 159 -22.37 51.83 -13.71
C GLU A 159 -21.60 50.74 -14.46
N VAL A 160 -21.02 49.78 -13.72
CA VAL A 160 -20.33 48.63 -14.32
C VAL A 160 -21.29 47.76 -15.11
N LEU A 161 -22.48 47.49 -14.57
CA LEU A 161 -23.49 46.67 -15.25
C LEU A 161 -24.11 47.33 -16.48
N GLN A 162 -24.00 48.65 -16.62
CA GLN A 162 -24.48 49.39 -17.81
C GLN A 162 -23.45 49.45 -18.94
N ARG A 163 -22.20 49.02 -18.71
CA ARG A 163 -21.19 48.97 -19.76
C ARG A 163 -21.61 47.99 -20.85
N PRO A 164 -21.37 48.32 -22.15
CA PRO A 164 -21.83 47.50 -23.26
C PRO A 164 -21.33 46.05 -23.17
N ASP A 165 -20.09 45.85 -22.72
CA ASP A 165 -19.51 44.50 -22.55
C ASP A 165 -20.26 43.67 -21.50
N GLN A 166 -20.60 44.28 -20.36
CA GLN A 166 -21.29 43.61 -19.25
C GLN A 166 -22.76 43.35 -19.60
N VAL A 167 -23.42 44.31 -20.25
CA VAL A 167 -24.78 44.14 -20.77
C VAL A 167 -24.84 42.99 -21.77
N HIS A 168 -23.89 42.92 -22.71
CA HIS A 168 -23.83 41.84 -23.69
C HIS A 168 -23.57 40.48 -23.03
N GLN A 169 -22.68 40.41 -22.04
CA GLN A 169 -22.43 39.19 -21.27
C GLN A 169 -23.69 38.70 -20.54
N LEU A 170 -24.41 39.59 -19.85
CA LEU A 170 -25.65 39.25 -19.15
C LEU A 170 -26.80 38.88 -20.10
N GLN A 171 -26.91 39.54 -21.25
CA GLN A 171 -27.88 39.19 -22.29
C GLN A 171 -27.58 37.83 -22.91
N SER A 172 -26.32 37.55 -23.23
CA SER A 172 -25.89 36.24 -23.75
C SER A 172 -26.17 35.13 -22.73
N LEU A 173 -25.83 35.36 -21.45
CA LEU A 173 -26.12 34.44 -20.37
C LEU A 173 -27.63 34.21 -20.23
N ARG A 174 -28.43 35.27 -20.31
CA ARG A 174 -29.88 35.20 -20.25
C ARG A 174 -30.47 34.36 -21.38
N LEU A 175 -30.07 34.60 -22.63
CA LEU A 175 -30.56 33.85 -23.78
C LEU A 175 -30.26 32.34 -23.62
N LYS A 176 -29.04 31.99 -23.20
CA LYS A 176 -28.66 30.59 -22.93
C LYS A 176 -29.50 29.95 -21.83
N LEU A 177 -29.82 30.70 -20.78
CA LEU A 177 -30.57 30.18 -19.62
C LEU A 177 -32.09 30.15 -19.85
N GLU A 178 -32.63 31.05 -20.68
CA GLU A 178 -34.04 31.05 -21.08
C GLU A 178 -34.35 29.92 -22.07
N ASP A 179 -33.42 29.61 -22.99
CA ASP A 179 -33.56 28.52 -23.97
C ASP A 179 -33.28 27.14 -23.36
N GLY A 180 -32.25 27.04 -22.53
CA GLY A 180 -31.74 25.76 -22.00
C GLY A 180 -32.25 25.33 -20.63
N GLY A 181 -32.93 26.22 -19.90
CA GLY A 181 -33.47 25.91 -18.57
C GLY A 181 -32.39 25.52 -17.53
N PRO A 182 -32.71 24.67 -16.53
CA PRO A 182 -31.82 24.36 -15.42
C PRO A 182 -30.61 23.49 -15.81
N GLN A 183 -30.74 22.62 -16.83
CA GLN A 183 -29.65 21.74 -17.27
C GLN A 183 -28.49 22.54 -17.86
N VAL A 184 -28.79 23.54 -18.70
CA VAL A 184 -27.76 24.42 -19.25
C VAL A 184 -27.16 25.30 -18.15
N ALA A 185 -27.92 25.68 -17.13
CA ALA A 185 -27.38 26.40 -15.98
C ALA A 185 -26.34 25.58 -15.20
N GLU A 186 -26.59 24.27 -15.05
CA GLU A 186 -25.68 23.33 -14.42
C GLU A 186 -24.43 23.10 -15.26
N GLN A 187 -24.57 22.88 -16.58
CA GLN A 187 -23.43 22.79 -17.51
C GLN A 187 -22.55 24.05 -17.50
N LEU A 188 -23.16 25.23 -17.53
CA LEU A 188 -22.41 26.50 -17.45
C LEU A 188 -21.71 26.66 -16.10
N LEU A 189 -22.30 26.15 -15.02
CA LEU A 189 -21.68 26.15 -13.70
C LEU A 189 -20.52 25.16 -13.64
N GLU A 190 -20.65 23.98 -14.22
CA GLU A 190 -19.58 22.98 -14.34
C GLU A 190 -18.41 23.52 -15.16
N GLU A 191 -18.66 24.12 -16.33
CA GLU A 191 -17.62 24.77 -17.13
C GLU A 191 -16.92 25.89 -16.37
N TYR A 192 -17.69 26.72 -15.65
CA TYR A 192 -17.13 27.78 -14.81
C TYR A 192 -16.26 27.19 -13.70
N ASN A 193 -16.76 26.16 -13.01
CA ASN A 193 -16.04 25.49 -11.93
C ASN A 193 -14.77 24.83 -12.46
N ALA A 194 -14.80 24.16 -13.61
CA ALA A 194 -13.64 23.55 -14.25
C ALA A 194 -12.57 24.61 -14.57
N ARG A 195 -12.96 25.73 -15.18
CA ARG A 195 -12.04 26.86 -15.43
C ARG A 195 -11.51 27.47 -14.14
N ALA A 196 -12.35 27.58 -13.11
CA ALA A 196 -11.95 28.10 -11.82
C ALA A 196 -10.97 27.16 -11.12
N THR A 197 -11.21 25.84 -11.15
CA THR A 197 -10.31 24.83 -10.60
C THR A 197 -9.00 24.80 -11.35
N ASP A 198 -8.99 24.94 -12.68
CA ASP A 198 -7.75 25.02 -13.45
C ASP A 198 -6.95 26.26 -13.08
N ARG A 199 -7.59 27.43 -12.98
CA ARG A 199 -6.91 28.67 -12.53
C ARG A 199 -6.43 28.58 -11.10
N ILE A 200 -7.19 27.95 -10.21
CA ILE A 200 -6.76 27.69 -8.84
C ILE A 200 -5.58 26.73 -8.85
N ARG A 201 -5.60 25.68 -9.68
CA ARG A 201 -4.52 24.70 -9.80
C ARG A 201 -3.25 25.33 -10.34
N THR A 202 -3.32 26.15 -11.38
CA THR A 202 -2.16 26.85 -11.93
C THR A 202 -1.63 27.91 -10.98
N ASN A 203 -2.51 28.71 -10.36
CA ASN A 203 -2.07 29.66 -9.35
C ASN A 203 -1.53 28.96 -8.10
N ALA A 204 -2.11 27.81 -7.73
CA ALA A 204 -1.61 27.00 -6.63
C ALA A 204 -0.27 26.36 -6.97
N SER A 205 -0.04 25.90 -8.21
CA SER A 205 1.27 25.37 -8.60
C SER A 205 2.32 26.47 -8.60
N ILE A 206 2.01 27.66 -9.15
CA ILE A 206 2.89 28.83 -9.11
C ILE A 206 3.17 29.24 -7.66
N LYS A 207 2.13 29.40 -6.85
CA LYS A 207 2.28 29.77 -5.44
C LYS A 207 3.03 28.69 -4.65
N GLN A 208 2.80 27.42 -4.95
CA GLN A 208 3.50 26.30 -4.32
C GLN A 208 4.97 26.26 -4.74
N GLU A 209 5.32 26.65 -5.97
CA GLU A 209 6.69 26.84 -6.44
C GLU A 209 7.36 28.06 -5.78
N GLU A 210 6.66 29.19 -5.68
CA GLU A 210 7.13 30.40 -4.99
C GLU A 210 7.32 30.16 -3.47
N GLU A 211 6.37 29.48 -2.84
CA GLU A 211 6.44 29.05 -1.44
C GLU A 211 7.52 27.96 -1.26
N ARG A 212 7.77 27.09 -2.27
CA ARG A 212 8.90 26.13 -2.28
C ARG A 212 10.24 26.85 -2.32
N SER A 213 10.32 27.99 -3.01
CA SER A 213 11.56 28.70 -3.24
C SER A 213 12.01 29.60 -2.09
N THR A 214 11.11 30.02 -1.17
CA THR A 214 11.43 31.03 -0.15
C THR A 214 11.48 30.44 1.26
N PRO A 215 12.68 30.37 1.90
CA PRO A 215 12.79 29.92 3.29
C PRO A 215 12.20 30.96 4.25
N VAL A 216 11.49 30.47 5.28
CA VAL A 216 10.95 31.29 6.37
C VAL A 216 12.08 31.56 7.37
N VAL A 217 12.44 32.84 7.52
CA VAL A 217 13.42 33.28 8.51
C VAL A 217 12.75 33.36 9.88
N LEU A 218 13.29 32.62 10.85
CA LEU A 218 12.78 32.57 12.23
C LEU A 218 13.73 33.27 13.21
N ASP A 219 13.19 33.65 14.36
CA ASP A 219 13.96 34.08 15.51
C ASP A 219 14.72 32.90 16.15
N SER A 220 15.84 33.22 16.82
CA SER A 220 16.72 32.22 17.43
C SER A 220 15.99 31.33 18.46
N ASP A 221 15.13 31.92 19.28
CA ASP A 221 14.42 31.21 20.35
C ASP A 221 13.38 30.22 19.79
N THR A 222 12.59 30.63 18.80
CA THR A 222 11.63 29.73 18.14
C THR A 222 12.36 28.62 17.40
N MET A 223 13.47 28.93 16.73
CA MET A 223 14.26 27.91 16.05
C MET A 223 14.85 26.89 17.02
N ALA A 224 15.37 27.33 18.17
CA ALA A 224 15.90 26.44 19.20
C ALA A 224 14.83 25.47 19.74
N LYS A 225 13.59 25.95 19.94
CA LYS A 225 12.46 25.09 20.34
C LYS A 225 12.14 24.04 19.28
N LEU A 226 12.10 24.43 18.01
CA LEU A 226 11.85 23.52 16.89
C LEU A 226 12.97 22.50 16.73
N MET A 227 14.23 22.92 16.90
CA MET A 227 15.38 22.03 16.88
C MET A 227 15.31 21.01 18.03
N ASN A 228 14.95 21.43 19.24
CA ASN A 228 14.79 20.51 20.37
C ASN A 228 13.68 19.47 20.09
N GLN A 229 12.56 19.89 19.50
CA GLN A 229 11.50 18.98 19.07
C GLN A 229 11.97 18.01 17.97
N ALA A 230 12.68 18.51 16.96
CA ALA A 230 13.24 17.69 15.89
C ALA A 230 14.29 16.70 16.41
N GLN A 231 15.15 17.09 17.34
CA GLN A 231 16.13 16.21 17.98
C GLN A 231 15.47 15.12 18.82
N LYS A 232 14.39 15.46 19.55
CA LYS A 232 13.57 14.48 20.25
C LYS A 232 13.00 13.46 19.26
N LEU A 233 12.27 13.91 18.24
CA LEU A 233 11.64 13.03 17.25
C LEU A 233 12.67 12.19 16.46
N ARG A 234 13.86 12.73 16.21
CA ARG A 234 15.00 11.98 15.68
C ARG A 234 15.36 10.78 16.56
N LYS A 235 15.48 10.99 17.88
CA LYS A 235 15.76 9.93 18.86
C LYS A 235 14.60 8.94 18.93
N ASP A 236 13.37 9.44 18.89
CA ASP A 236 12.16 8.60 18.93
C ASP A 236 12.12 7.64 17.75
N GLY A 237 12.34 8.14 16.54
CA GLY A 237 12.40 7.29 15.34
C GLY A 237 13.56 6.30 15.37
N TYR A 238 14.69 6.64 16.00
CA TYR A 238 15.80 5.69 16.19
C TYR A 238 15.43 4.55 17.13
N ILE A 239 14.70 4.83 18.22
CA ILE A 239 14.20 3.81 19.16
C ILE A 239 13.20 2.89 18.45
N GLU A 240 12.28 3.46 17.66
CA GLU A 240 11.28 2.70 16.90
C GLU A 240 11.90 1.82 15.83
N TRP A 241 12.92 2.35 15.15
CA TRP A 241 13.68 1.61 14.15
C TRP A 241 14.29 0.33 14.73
N HIS A 242 14.93 0.42 15.90
CA HIS A 242 15.53 -0.73 16.58
C HIS A 242 14.52 -1.70 17.17
N LYS A 243 13.29 -1.24 17.44
CA LYS A 243 12.17 -2.12 17.81
C LYS A 243 11.55 -2.85 16.61
N GLY A 244 12.00 -2.55 15.38
CA GLY A 244 11.42 -3.09 14.15
C GLY A 244 10.15 -2.34 13.67
N ALA A 245 9.73 -1.29 14.37
CA ALA A 245 8.56 -0.48 14.00
C ALA A 245 8.93 0.56 12.92
N VAL A 246 9.23 0.09 11.72
CA VAL A 246 9.75 0.91 10.61
C VAL A 246 8.77 2.03 10.21
N GLU A 247 7.47 1.74 10.18
CA GLU A 247 6.47 2.77 9.84
C GLU A 247 6.39 3.90 10.88
N GLU A 248 6.52 3.56 12.16
CA GLU A 248 6.50 4.57 13.22
C GLU A 248 7.77 5.42 13.15
N ALA A 249 8.93 4.79 12.92
CA ALA A 249 10.19 5.49 12.72
C ALA A 249 10.12 6.47 11.55
N PHE A 250 9.56 6.03 10.41
CA PHE A 250 9.33 6.88 9.24
C PHE A 250 8.48 8.10 9.60
N ARG A 251 7.33 7.89 10.25
CA ARG A 251 6.43 8.97 10.66
C ARG A 251 7.09 9.96 11.62
N SER A 252 7.80 9.46 12.64
CA SER A 252 8.54 10.28 13.60
C SER A 252 9.59 11.16 12.91
N TRP A 253 10.32 10.61 11.95
CA TRP A 253 11.31 11.39 11.20
C TRP A 253 10.66 12.39 10.24
N CYS A 254 9.55 12.03 9.57
CA CYS A 254 8.78 12.98 8.76
C CYS A 254 8.23 14.15 9.59
N GLU A 255 7.73 13.89 10.80
CA GLU A 255 7.29 14.95 11.71
C GLU A 255 8.47 15.84 12.14
N ALA A 256 9.63 15.24 12.45
CA ALA A 256 10.85 15.98 12.77
C ALA A 256 11.31 16.87 11.61
N GLU A 257 11.24 16.36 10.38
CA GLU A 257 11.60 17.08 9.17
C GLU A 257 10.65 18.25 8.94
N ALA A 258 9.34 18.08 9.13
CA ALA A 258 8.37 19.16 9.04
C ALA A 258 8.63 20.31 10.05
N HIS A 259 9.28 20.03 11.18
CA HIS A 259 9.72 21.07 12.11
C HIS A 259 10.87 21.92 11.58
N LEU A 260 11.70 21.41 10.68
CA LEU A 260 12.86 22.12 10.10
C LEU A 260 12.65 22.56 8.65
N TYR A 261 11.72 21.91 7.94
CA TYR A 261 11.44 22.15 6.54
C TYR A 261 11.15 23.63 6.26
N ARG A 262 11.93 24.21 5.35
CA ARG A 262 11.88 25.62 4.94
C ARG A 262 12.07 26.64 6.06
N LYS A 263 12.72 26.27 7.17
CA LYS A 263 12.98 27.20 8.27
C LYS A 263 14.47 27.43 8.40
N ARG A 264 14.85 28.70 8.48
CA ARG A 264 16.25 29.13 8.52
C ARG A 264 16.40 30.25 9.53
N LEU A 265 17.59 30.38 10.12
CA LEU A 265 17.97 31.56 10.89
C LEU A 265 18.44 32.69 9.95
N PRO A 266 18.54 33.95 10.44
CA PRO A 266 19.11 35.04 9.67
C PRO A 266 20.47 34.68 9.07
N GLU A 267 20.78 35.26 7.91
CA GLU A 267 22.04 34.97 7.22
C GLU A 267 23.24 35.36 8.09
N GLY A 268 24.23 34.47 8.19
CA GLY A 268 25.42 34.64 9.02
C GLY A 268 25.32 34.05 10.43
N ASP A 269 24.16 33.52 10.84
CA ASP A 269 24.06 32.80 12.13
C ASP A 269 24.70 31.40 12.04
N ALA A 270 25.58 31.09 12.98
CA ALA A 270 26.23 29.78 13.11
C ALA A 270 25.22 28.65 13.38
N GLY A 271 24.04 28.96 13.92
CA GLY A 271 22.96 27.99 14.13
C GLY A 271 22.47 27.33 12.84
N ASN A 272 22.60 28.00 11.68
CA ASN A 272 22.19 27.44 10.39
C ASN A 272 22.95 26.15 10.04
N ALA A 273 24.23 26.04 10.39
CA ALA A 273 25.00 24.81 10.18
C ALA A 273 24.39 23.64 10.96
N MET A 274 24.07 23.85 12.24
CA MET A 274 23.46 22.82 13.09
C MET A 274 22.08 22.39 12.59
N VAL A 275 21.31 23.32 12.03
CA VAL A 275 20.00 23.04 11.42
C VAL A 275 20.17 22.17 10.17
N SER A 276 21.06 22.57 9.26
CA SER A 276 21.36 21.81 8.04
C SER A 276 21.88 20.41 8.35
N ASP A 277 22.78 20.27 9.32
CA ASP A 277 23.32 18.98 9.75
C ASP A 277 22.20 18.06 10.28
N LEU A 278 21.33 18.60 11.15
CA LEU A 278 20.20 17.85 11.69
C LEU A 278 19.19 17.48 10.59
N HIS A 279 18.90 18.40 9.67
CA HIS A 279 17.98 18.19 8.55
C HIS A 279 18.51 17.12 7.60
N CYS A 280 19.80 17.17 7.24
CA CYS A 280 20.46 16.15 6.43
C CYS A 280 20.39 14.77 7.09
N ILE A 281 20.64 14.66 8.40
CA ILE A 281 20.50 13.39 9.13
C ILE A 281 19.06 12.86 9.09
N LEU A 282 18.07 13.73 9.27
CA LEU A 282 16.66 13.34 9.23
C LEU A 282 16.25 12.86 7.83
N LEU A 283 16.57 13.60 6.79
CA LEU A 283 16.27 13.24 5.39
C LEU A 283 16.89 11.90 5.01
N LYS A 284 18.11 11.66 5.47
CA LYS A 284 18.79 10.37 5.36
C LYS A 284 18.01 9.23 6.00
N ASN A 285 17.57 9.41 7.24
CA ASN A 285 16.80 8.39 7.94
C ASN A 285 15.42 8.17 7.29
N ILE A 286 14.75 9.24 6.84
CA ILE A 286 13.49 9.18 6.09
C ILE A 286 13.68 8.36 4.82
N ALA A 287 14.69 8.67 4.00
CA ALA A 287 14.96 7.93 2.77
C ALA A 287 15.21 6.44 3.06
N GLN A 288 15.94 6.11 4.13
CA GLN A 288 16.16 4.73 4.52
C GLN A 288 14.89 3.98 4.92
N ALA A 289 14.02 4.63 5.71
CA ALA A 289 12.76 4.02 6.11
C ALA A 289 11.78 3.93 4.94
N ALA A 290 11.72 4.94 4.09
CA ALA A 290 10.90 4.93 2.88
C ALA A 290 11.27 3.78 1.95
N ILE A 291 12.57 3.53 1.74
CA ILE A 291 13.06 2.36 0.98
C ILE A 291 12.58 1.05 1.61
N LYS A 292 12.66 0.92 2.95
CA LYS A 292 12.19 -0.30 3.64
C LYS A 292 10.66 -0.49 3.56
N LEU A 293 9.90 0.58 3.36
CA LEU A 293 8.44 0.56 3.24
C LEU A 293 7.96 0.53 1.78
N GLY A 294 8.86 0.47 0.79
CA GLY A 294 8.49 0.54 -0.63
C GLY A 294 7.94 1.90 -1.09
N HIS A 295 8.10 2.96 -0.29
CA HIS A 295 7.67 4.32 -0.63
C HIS A 295 8.73 5.03 -1.48
N TRP A 296 8.89 4.60 -2.73
CA TRP A 296 10.00 5.03 -3.59
C TRP A 296 10.00 6.54 -3.92
N SER A 297 8.84 7.15 -4.08
CA SER A 297 8.71 8.59 -4.35
C SER A 297 9.15 9.46 -3.17
N ASP A 298 8.77 9.08 -1.96
CA ASP A 298 9.20 9.75 -0.73
C ASP A 298 10.70 9.55 -0.48
N ALA A 299 11.22 8.36 -0.79
CA ALA A 299 12.65 8.07 -0.71
C ALA A 299 13.45 8.95 -1.67
N LEU A 300 13.00 9.08 -2.92
CA LEU A 300 13.65 9.91 -3.93
C LEU A 300 13.68 11.36 -3.47
N ARG A 301 12.53 11.93 -3.09
CA ARG A 301 12.43 13.30 -2.59
C ARG A 301 13.37 13.54 -1.41
N ALA A 302 13.35 12.66 -0.40
CA ALA A 302 14.20 12.82 0.77
C ALA A 302 15.70 12.70 0.44
N SER A 303 16.07 11.85 -0.52
CA SER A 303 17.46 11.75 -0.99
C SER A 303 17.91 12.98 -1.77
N GLU A 304 17.05 13.56 -2.62
CA GLU A 304 17.29 14.80 -3.36
C GLU A 304 17.43 16.00 -2.42
N ASP A 305 16.51 16.12 -1.47
CA ASP A 305 16.55 17.17 -0.45
C ASP A 305 17.83 17.05 0.41
N ALA A 306 18.32 15.83 0.68
CA ALA A 306 19.58 15.62 1.41
C ALA A 306 20.80 16.03 0.57
N LEU A 307 20.81 15.72 -0.73
CA LEU A 307 21.86 16.09 -1.67
C LEU A 307 21.91 17.60 -1.94
N ALA A 308 20.78 18.29 -1.82
CA ALA A 308 20.73 19.76 -1.88
C ALA A 308 21.44 20.43 -0.69
N ILE A 309 21.63 19.71 0.42
CA ILE A 309 22.35 20.17 1.61
C ILE A 309 23.82 19.72 1.57
N ASP A 310 24.06 18.45 1.25
CA ASP A 310 25.37 17.83 1.19
C ASP A 310 25.45 16.94 -0.07
N ASP A 311 26.08 17.48 -1.12
CA ASP A 311 26.24 16.83 -2.42
C ASP A 311 27.36 15.79 -2.44
N GLU A 312 28.23 15.77 -1.42
CA GLU A 312 29.36 14.85 -1.30
C GLU A 312 29.06 13.62 -0.42
N ASP A 313 27.81 13.44 0.05
CA ASP A 313 27.42 12.27 0.87
C ASP A 313 27.11 11.03 0.02
N PRO A 314 27.97 9.98 0.04
CA PRO A 314 27.74 8.75 -0.71
C PRO A 314 26.46 8.01 -0.28
N LYS A 315 26.03 8.17 0.98
CA LYS A 315 24.81 7.50 1.49
C LYS A 315 23.55 8.09 0.88
N SER A 316 23.52 9.41 0.65
CA SER A 316 22.38 10.09 0.03
C SER A 316 22.27 9.70 -1.44
N TRP A 317 23.40 9.67 -2.17
CA TRP A 317 23.47 9.15 -3.53
C TRP A 317 23.06 7.67 -3.63
N PHE A 318 23.51 6.83 -2.70
CA PHE A 318 23.13 5.42 -2.68
C PHE A 318 21.62 5.24 -2.50
N ARG A 319 21.02 6.01 -1.57
CA ARG A 319 19.56 5.98 -1.35
C ARG A 319 18.77 6.53 -2.54
N ARG A 320 19.31 7.54 -3.24
CA ARG A 320 18.75 8.04 -4.50
C ARG A 320 18.73 6.93 -5.56
N ALA A 321 19.84 6.21 -5.74
CA ALA A 321 19.93 5.10 -6.68
C ALA A 321 18.90 4.00 -6.35
N CYS A 322 18.78 3.60 -5.08
CA CYS A 322 17.76 2.62 -4.66
C CYS A 322 16.32 3.10 -4.90
N ALA A 323 16.04 4.38 -4.67
CA ALA A 323 14.71 4.95 -4.92
C ALA A 323 14.38 5.01 -6.42
N LEU A 324 15.36 5.34 -7.27
CA LEU A 324 15.19 5.37 -8.72
C LEU A 324 15.01 3.98 -9.31
N GLU A 325 15.74 2.98 -8.80
CA GLU A 325 15.55 1.57 -9.13
C GLU A 325 14.12 1.12 -8.82
N GLY A 326 13.61 1.40 -7.62
CA GLY A 326 12.23 1.08 -7.23
C GLY A 326 11.15 1.83 -8.03
N LEU A 327 11.51 2.94 -8.71
CA LEU A 327 10.64 3.66 -9.64
C LEU A 327 10.80 3.20 -11.11
N GLY A 328 11.67 2.24 -11.40
CA GLY A 328 11.98 1.79 -12.76
C GLY A 328 12.81 2.78 -13.59
N ARG A 329 13.37 3.83 -12.96
CA ARG A 329 14.23 4.84 -13.62
C ARG A 329 15.68 4.39 -13.65
N TYR A 330 15.93 3.26 -14.32
CA TYR A 330 17.25 2.61 -14.38
C TYR A 330 18.42 3.47 -14.90
N PRO A 331 18.29 4.31 -15.96
CA PRO A 331 19.43 5.09 -16.44
C PRO A 331 19.91 6.11 -15.39
N GLU A 332 18.98 6.82 -14.75
CA GLU A 332 19.30 7.79 -13.70
C GLU A 332 19.85 7.12 -12.43
N ALA A 333 19.42 5.88 -12.15
CA ALA A 333 19.98 5.10 -11.05
C ALA A 333 21.46 4.77 -11.31
N LYS A 334 21.84 4.42 -12.55
CA LYS A 334 23.24 4.17 -12.93
C LYS A 334 24.09 5.44 -12.83
N GLU A 335 23.58 6.58 -13.29
CA GLU A 335 24.27 7.87 -13.14
C GLU A 335 24.53 8.18 -11.66
N ALA A 336 23.55 7.97 -10.78
CA ALA A 336 23.73 8.14 -9.34
C ALA A 336 24.81 7.22 -8.76
N LEU A 337 24.91 5.97 -9.24
CA LEU A 337 25.96 5.03 -8.84
C LEU A 337 27.36 5.46 -9.34
N GLU A 338 27.47 5.99 -10.56
CA GLU A 338 28.72 6.53 -11.11
C GLU A 338 29.22 7.73 -10.29
N HIS A 339 28.32 8.60 -9.82
CA HIS A 339 28.67 9.68 -8.91
C HIS A 339 29.26 9.18 -7.59
N ILE A 340 28.75 8.07 -7.04
CA ILE A 340 29.32 7.46 -5.81
C ILE A 340 30.75 6.98 -6.05
N GLU A 341 31.01 6.32 -7.20
CA GLU A 341 32.35 5.84 -7.56
C GLU A 341 33.34 6.99 -7.72
N ALA A 342 32.91 8.10 -8.31
CA ALA A 342 33.71 9.32 -8.44
C ALA A 342 34.05 9.93 -7.05
N LEU A 343 33.10 9.98 -6.13
CA LEU A 343 33.29 10.49 -4.76
C LEU A 343 34.12 9.55 -3.87
N ALA A 344 34.20 8.26 -4.21
CA ALA A 344 34.92 7.25 -3.43
C ALA A 344 36.46 7.30 -3.64
N VAL A 345 36.97 8.07 -4.61
CA VAL A 345 38.40 8.17 -4.89
C VAL A 345 39.13 8.80 -3.70
N GLY A 346 39.95 8.00 -3.00
CA GLY A 346 40.74 8.44 -1.84
C GLY A 346 40.10 8.19 -0.46
N ARG A 347 38.90 7.60 -0.40
CA ARG A 347 38.26 7.24 0.89
C ARG A 347 38.72 5.87 1.43
N PRO A 348 38.82 5.69 2.76
CA PRO A 348 39.23 4.42 3.37
C PRO A 348 38.21 3.29 3.17
N ASP A 349 36.92 3.63 3.02
CA ASP A 349 35.80 2.72 2.81
C ASP A 349 35.50 2.46 1.32
N ARG A 350 36.35 2.93 0.40
CA ARG A 350 36.20 2.76 -1.06
C ARG A 350 35.92 1.32 -1.47
N ALA A 351 36.63 0.35 -0.90
CA ALA A 351 36.48 -1.06 -1.27
C ALA A 351 35.06 -1.59 -0.96
N ARG A 352 34.45 -1.12 0.12
CA ARG A 352 33.06 -1.44 0.46
C ARG A 352 32.10 -0.74 -0.49
N LEU A 353 32.27 0.56 -0.72
CA LEU A 353 31.40 1.34 -1.60
C LEU A 353 31.39 0.80 -3.03
N VAL A 354 32.55 0.46 -3.59
CA VAL A 354 32.65 -0.11 -4.94
C VAL A 354 31.98 -1.49 -5.01
N ARG A 355 32.06 -2.30 -3.95
CA ARG A 355 31.35 -3.58 -3.88
C ARG A 355 29.84 -3.38 -3.85
N ASP A 356 29.35 -2.51 -2.97
CA ASP A 356 27.92 -2.22 -2.82
C ASP A 356 27.33 -1.58 -4.10
N VAL A 357 28.11 -0.73 -4.79
CA VAL A 357 27.75 -0.16 -6.09
C VAL A 357 27.76 -1.22 -7.19
N GLY A 358 28.76 -2.10 -7.21
CA GLY A 358 28.88 -3.18 -8.18
C GLY A 358 27.69 -4.15 -8.13
N THR A 359 27.33 -4.64 -6.94
CA THR A 359 26.17 -5.51 -6.76
C THR A 359 24.88 -4.83 -7.18
N ARG A 360 24.74 -3.53 -6.88
CA ARG A 360 23.56 -2.76 -7.27
C ARG A 360 23.48 -2.53 -8.78
N ARG A 361 24.62 -2.27 -9.44
CA ARG A 361 24.69 -2.11 -10.89
C ARG A 361 24.30 -3.41 -11.60
N GLU A 362 24.81 -4.55 -11.14
CA GLU A 362 24.43 -5.87 -11.65
C GLU A 362 22.92 -6.15 -11.51
N GLN A 363 22.32 -5.77 -10.37
CA GLN A 363 20.88 -5.85 -10.16
C GLN A 363 20.11 -4.97 -11.16
N ILE A 364 20.52 -3.71 -11.33
CA ILE A 364 19.89 -2.79 -12.28
C ILE A 364 20.04 -3.31 -13.72
N ASP A 365 21.21 -3.87 -14.09
CA ASP A 365 21.44 -4.45 -15.41
C ASP A 365 20.53 -5.64 -15.68
N SER A 366 20.37 -6.53 -14.70
CA SER A 366 19.43 -7.66 -14.75
C SER A 366 17.99 -7.18 -14.90
N LEU A 367 17.55 -6.21 -14.09
CA LEU A 367 16.21 -5.62 -14.16
C LEU A 367 15.95 -4.90 -15.49
N THR A 368 16.94 -4.17 -16.00
CA THR A 368 16.85 -3.50 -17.30
C THR A 368 16.72 -4.52 -18.43
N ALA A 369 17.51 -5.59 -18.41
CA ALA A 369 17.41 -6.67 -19.40
C ALA A 369 16.02 -7.31 -19.39
N LYS A 370 15.50 -7.66 -18.20
CA LYS A 370 14.13 -8.17 -18.05
C LYS A 370 13.09 -7.18 -18.57
N HIS A 371 13.19 -5.90 -18.20
CA HIS A 371 12.24 -4.88 -18.64
C HIS A 371 12.26 -4.72 -20.17
N THR A 372 13.43 -4.58 -20.78
CA THR A 372 13.55 -4.47 -22.24
C THR A 372 13.03 -5.71 -22.98
N GLN A 373 13.22 -6.91 -22.41
CA GLN A 373 12.67 -8.15 -22.95
C GLN A 373 11.13 -8.14 -22.88
N THR A 374 10.55 -7.77 -21.73
CA THR A 374 9.09 -7.66 -21.59
C THR A 374 8.49 -6.62 -22.53
N GLU A 375 9.11 -5.44 -22.66
CA GLU A 375 8.66 -4.38 -23.58
C GLU A 375 8.72 -4.85 -25.03
N ARG A 376 9.84 -5.47 -25.44
CA ARG A 376 10.01 -6.01 -26.79
C ARG A 376 8.89 -7.00 -27.12
N LEU A 377 8.63 -7.92 -26.20
CA LEU A 377 7.66 -8.95 -26.45
C LEU A 377 6.21 -8.42 -26.41
N ALA A 378 5.91 -7.46 -25.52
CA ALA A 378 4.64 -6.74 -25.51
C ALA A 378 4.40 -5.98 -26.83
N MET A 379 5.43 -5.32 -27.37
CA MET A 379 5.36 -4.66 -28.69
C MET A 379 5.13 -5.68 -29.82
N CYS A 380 5.81 -6.84 -29.79
CA CYS A 380 5.58 -7.92 -30.76
C CYS A 380 4.13 -8.44 -30.71
N ARG A 381 3.56 -8.63 -29.52
CA ARG A 381 2.14 -9.00 -29.35
C ARG A 381 1.20 -7.92 -29.88
N ALA A 382 1.43 -6.65 -29.55
CA ALA A 382 0.60 -5.54 -30.00
C ALA A 382 0.58 -5.38 -31.54
N LEU A 383 1.74 -5.56 -32.20
CA LEU A 383 1.83 -5.52 -33.65
C LEU A 383 1.15 -6.72 -34.32
N LYS A 384 1.21 -7.91 -33.70
CA LYS A 384 0.50 -9.11 -34.18
C LYS A 384 -1.02 -9.00 -34.02
N GLN A 385 -1.50 -8.31 -32.99
CA GLN A 385 -2.93 -8.09 -32.77
C GLN A 385 -3.60 -7.12 -33.76
N ARG A 386 -2.89 -6.64 -34.80
CA ARG A 386 -3.47 -5.83 -35.89
C ARG A 386 -4.28 -4.63 -35.39
N VAL A 387 -3.86 -4.00 -34.30
CA VAL A 387 -4.53 -2.81 -33.72
C VAL A 387 -4.56 -1.61 -34.70
N PHE A 388 -3.80 -1.66 -35.79
CA PHE A 388 -3.79 -0.67 -36.88
C PHE A 388 -4.41 -1.14 -38.20
N ALA A 389 -5.07 -2.30 -38.25
CA ALA A 389 -5.68 -2.84 -39.47
C ALA A 389 -7.14 -2.39 -39.64
N GLU A 390 -7.41 -1.10 -39.47
CA GLU A 390 -8.56 -0.46 -40.12
C GLU A 390 -8.02 0.26 -41.36
N ASP A 391 -8.17 -0.42 -42.50
CA ASP A 391 -7.96 0.02 -43.90
C ASP A 391 -6.68 -0.45 -44.64
N THR A 392 -6.93 -1.23 -45.72
CA THR A 392 -6.09 -1.60 -46.90
C THR A 392 -5.00 -2.68 -46.71
N ILE A 393 -4.82 -3.73 -47.54
CA ILE A 393 -5.09 -4.03 -48.97
C ILE A 393 -5.38 -5.55 -49.14
N PRO A 394 -6.26 -6.01 -50.05
CA PRO A 394 -6.43 -7.43 -50.38
C PRO A 394 -5.24 -8.00 -51.19
N SER A 395 -4.74 -9.15 -50.73
CA SER A 395 -3.95 -10.15 -51.49
C SER A 395 -2.65 -9.69 -52.15
N LEU A 396 -1.53 -9.87 -51.45
CA LEU A 396 -0.27 -10.30 -52.04
C LEU A 396 0.12 -11.60 -51.34
N GLU A 397 0.17 -12.69 -52.09
CA GLU A 397 0.69 -13.99 -51.64
C GLU A 397 2.16 -13.78 -51.22
N MET A 398 2.37 -13.58 -49.93
CA MET A 398 3.69 -13.63 -49.32
C MET A 398 3.97 -15.08 -48.93
N ASP A 399 5.07 -15.59 -49.46
CA ASP A 399 5.53 -16.97 -49.36
C ASP A 399 5.47 -17.49 -47.91
N GLY A 400 4.81 -18.63 -47.68
CA GLY A 400 4.53 -19.24 -46.37
C GLY A 400 5.76 -19.78 -45.62
N SER A 401 6.94 -19.21 -45.89
CA SER A 401 8.20 -19.47 -45.21
C SER A 401 8.40 -18.52 -44.02
N LEU A 402 7.87 -17.29 -44.07
CA LEU A 402 8.00 -16.32 -42.97
C LEU A 402 7.05 -16.65 -41.79
N ASP A 403 5.82 -17.06 -42.08
CA ASP A 403 4.85 -17.50 -41.06
C ASP A 403 5.36 -18.74 -40.31
N ARG A 404 6.05 -19.68 -40.96
CA ARG A 404 6.57 -20.88 -40.29
C ARG A 404 7.77 -20.64 -39.39
N VAL A 405 8.60 -19.64 -39.71
CA VAL A 405 9.73 -19.23 -38.84
C VAL A 405 9.19 -18.42 -37.65
N LEU A 406 8.20 -17.55 -37.90
CA LEU A 406 7.54 -16.77 -36.86
C LEU A 406 6.66 -17.62 -35.93
N ASP A 407 6.01 -18.69 -36.42
CA ASP A 407 5.15 -19.57 -35.62
C ASP A 407 5.93 -20.60 -34.77
N GLN A 408 7.18 -20.93 -35.16
CA GLN A 408 8.03 -21.85 -34.42
C GLN A 408 8.82 -21.15 -33.29
N GLU A 409 9.14 -19.86 -33.45
CA GLU A 409 9.73 -19.03 -32.38
C GLU A 409 8.66 -18.60 -31.34
N THR A 410 7.37 -18.52 -31.72
CA THR A 410 6.32 -17.96 -30.85
C THR A 410 5.83 -18.83 -29.71
N ASP A 411 5.77 -20.15 -29.85
CA ASP A 411 5.25 -21.00 -28.77
C ASP A 411 6.25 -21.14 -27.62
N GLU A 412 7.55 -20.95 -27.89
CA GLU A 412 8.58 -20.84 -26.86
C GLU A 412 8.67 -19.40 -26.32
N ASP A 413 8.66 -18.38 -27.20
CA ASP A 413 8.68 -16.98 -26.76
C ASP A 413 7.44 -16.61 -25.94
N ASP A 414 6.22 -17.07 -26.28
CA ASP A 414 5.00 -16.79 -25.50
C ASP A 414 5.00 -17.53 -24.15
N LYS A 415 5.64 -18.69 -24.05
CA LYS A 415 5.86 -19.38 -22.78
C LYS A 415 6.92 -18.67 -21.95
N GLU A 416 8.03 -18.25 -22.55
CA GLU A 416 9.06 -17.46 -21.87
C GLU A 416 8.49 -16.14 -21.38
N LEU A 417 7.60 -15.51 -22.13
CA LEU A 417 6.94 -14.27 -21.77
C LEU A 417 5.88 -14.47 -20.69
N GLN A 418 5.11 -15.55 -20.73
CA GLN A 418 4.23 -15.93 -19.62
C GLN A 418 5.05 -16.24 -18.37
N GLN A 419 6.21 -16.88 -18.53
CA GLN A 419 7.10 -17.23 -17.43
C GLN A 419 7.84 -16.00 -16.88
N LEU A 420 8.20 -15.04 -17.72
CA LEU A 420 8.77 -13.74 -17.33
C LEU A 420 7.71 -12.80 -16.77
N GLU A 421 6.49 -12.78 -17.31
CA GLU A 421 5.33 -12.08 -16.73
C GLU A 421 4.99 -12.71 -15.38
N GLU A 422 4.98 -14.04 -15.23
CA GLU A 422 4.80 -14.71 -13.95
C GLU A 422 5.98 -14.46 -13.00
N GLU A 423 7.23 -14.44 -13.44
CA GLU A 423 8.39 -14.13 -12.61
C GLU A 423 8.41 -12.66 -12.20
N LEU A 424 8.05 -11.74 -13.09
CA LEU A 424 7.97 -10.31 -12.81
C LEU A 424 6.77 -10.03 -11.91
N LEU A 425 5.65 -10.73 -12.11
CA LEU A 425 4.48 -10.66 -11.25
C LEU A 425 4.72 -11.38 -9.92
N GLN A 426 5.58 -12.41 -9.86
CA GLN A 426 6.07 -13.00 -8.62
C GLN A 426 7.02 -12.05 -7.88
N LEU A 427 7.90 -11.34 -8.58
CA LEU A 427 8.77 -10.32 -7.97
C LEU A 427 7.96 -9.10 -7.51
N GLU A 428 7.00 -8.64 -8.31
CA GLU A 428 6.04 -7.60 -7.90
C GLU A 428 5.13 -8.08 -6.78
N MET A 429 4.77 -9.37 -6.74
CA MET A 429 4.04 -9.98 -5.63
C MET A 429 4.92 -10.23 -4.41
N GLU A 430 6.23 -10.43 -4.56
CA GLU A 430 7.21 -10.53 -3.48
C GLU A 430 7.47 -9.14 -2.90
N ASP A 431 7.57 -8.10 -3.73
CA ASP A 431 7.61 -6.69 -3.33
C ASP A 431 6.27 -6.24 -2.72
N ALA A 432 5.15 -6.68 -3.27
CA ALA A 432 3.81 -6.46 -2.70
C ALA A 432 3.61 -7.28 -1.43
N ALA A 433 4.21 -8.46 -1.30
CA ALA A 433 4.20 -9.30 -0.10
C ALA A 433 5.21 -8.81 0.95
N LEU A 434 6.26 -8.09 0.57
CA LEU A 434 7.11 -7.30 1.49
C LEU A 434 6.33 -6.07 1.98
N ASN A 435 5.54 -5.42 1.12
CA ASN A 435 4.61 -4.34 1.48
C ASN A 435 3.38 -4.84 2.29
N ASP A 436 2.89 -6.05 2.05
CA ASP A 436 1.79 -6.66 2.80
C ASP A 436 2.29 -7.39 4.05
N ALA A 437 3.53 -7.90 4.06
CA ALA A 437 4.19 -8.39 5.28
C ALA A 437 4.49 -7.22 6.21
N SER A 438 4.89 -6.04 5.72
CA SER A 438 5.03 -4.85 6.57
C SER A 438 3.67 -4.36 7.12
N ARG A 439 2.56 -4.57 6.41
CA ARG A 439 1.19 -4.40 6.94
C ARG A 439 0.74 -5.53 7.88
N ALA A 440 1.20 -6.77 7.66
CA ALA A 440 0.84 -7.96 8.44
C ALA A 440 1.71 -8.18 9.68
N VAL A 441 2.83 -7.44 9.84
CA VAL A 441 3.64 -7.40 11.07
C VAL A 441 2.85 -6.91 12.29
N SER A 442 1.61 -6.42 12.12
CA SER A 442 0.67 -6.19 13.22
C SER A 442 0.05 -7.47 13.83
N SER A 443 0.30 -8.67 13.30
CA SER A 443 -0.13 -9.92 13.96
C SER A 443 0.96 -10.99 13.89
N ALA A 444 1.84 -10.98 14.89
CA ALA A 444 2.89 -11.97 15.04
C ALA A 444 2.33 -13.38 15.27
N ALA A 445 2.74 -14.33 14.42
CA ALA A 445 2.91 -15.74 14.80
C ALA A 445 4.41 -15.99 15.02
N PRO A 446 4.81 -16.82 16.00
CA PRO A 446 6.22 -16.99 16.33
C PRO A 446 6.94 -17.72 15.20
N VAL A 447 8.05 -17.14 14.72
CA VAL A 447 9.03 -17.82 13.88
C VAL A 447 9.67 -18.90 14.75
N VAL A 448 9.51 -20.17 14.36
CA VAL A 448 10.15 -21.31 15.05
C VAL A 448 11.63 -21.31 14.66
N THR A 449 12.49 -20.78 15.53
CA THR A 449 13.94 -20.95 15.44
C THR A 449 14.31 -22.40 15.77
N LYS A 450 15.17 -23.03 14.94
CA LYS A 450 15.76 -24.34 15.25
C LYS A 450 16.57 -24.21 16.55
N CYS A 451 16.22 -24.98 17.58
CA CYS A 451 16.95 -25.01 18.84
C CYS A 451 18.02 -26.11 18.80
N PHE A 452 19.26 -25.76 19.11
CA PHE A 452 20.39 -26.70 19.27
C PHE A 452 20.71 -26.86 20.76
N ALA A 453 21.12 -28.06 21.18
CA ALA A 453 21.55 -28.35 22.54
C ALA A 453 23.07 -28.59 22.61
N VAL A 454 23.66 -28.36 23.79
CA VAL A 454 25.06 -28.72 24.05
C VAL A 454 25.25 -30.22 23.87
N GLY A 455 26.15 -30.60 22.96
CA GLY A 455 26.42 -31.98 22.56
C GLY A 455 25.85 -32.38 21.20
N ASP A 456 25.05 -31.54 20.54
CA ASP A 456 24.52 -31.84 19.20
C ASP A 456 25.64 -31.83 18.15
N ARG A 457 25.61 -32.82 17.24
CA ARG A 457 26.52 -32.90 16.10
C ARG A 457 25.94 -32.11 14.92
N VAL A 458 26.71 -31.13 14.45
CA VAL A 458 26.33 -30.24 13.37
C VAL A 458 27.34 -30.28 12.22
N GLN A 459 26.88 -30.15 10.98
CA GLN A 459 27.73 -30.11 9.79
C GLN A 459 27.56 -28.76 9.08
N ALA A 460 28.67 -28.11 8.72
CA ALA A 460 28.64 -26.88 7.94
C ALA A 460 28.14 -27.17 6.52
N ARG A 461 27.07 -26.50 6.08
CA ARG A 461 26.46 -26.64 4.74
C ARG A 461 27.18 -25.77 3.70
N GLU A 462 27.68 -24.62 4.15
CA GLU A 462 28.40 -23.62 3.36
C GLU A 462 29.70 -23.25 4.09
N MET A 463 30.62 -22.53 3.42
CA MET A 463 31.87 -22.09 4.08
C MET A 463 31.57 -21.06 5.17
N LEU A 464 31.97 -21.38 6.40
CA LEU A 464 31.85 -20.53 7.57
C LEU A 464 33.26 -20.12 8.02
N ALA A 465 33.67 -18.90 7.68
CA ALA A 465 35.00 -18.36 7.97
C ALA A 465 36.15 -19.31 7.55
N ASP A 466 36.74 -20.05 8.50
CA ASP A 466 37.87 -20.98 8.33
C ASP A 466 37.44 -22.47 8.29
N VAL A 467 36.14 -22.75 8.12
CA VAL A 467 35.56 -24.10 8.10
C VAL A 467 35.06 -24.43 6.69
N ASP A 468 35.59 -25.51 6.12
CA ASP A 468 35.18 -25.99 4.80
C ASP A 468 33.75 -26.56 4.84
N ALA A 469 33.01 -26.35 3.76
CA ALA A 469 31.67 -26.93 3.60
C ALA A 469 31.74 -28.47 3.70
N GLY A 470 30.92 -29.04 4.58
CA GLY A 470 30.84 -30.47 4.87
C GLY A 470 31.60 -30.93 6.12
N GLN A 471 32.30 -30.04 6.83
CA GLN A 471 33.00 -30.40 8.06
C GLN A 471 32.02 -30.56 9.24
N TRP A 472 32.23 -31.60 10.05
CA TRP A 472 31.42 -31.88 11.23
C TRP A 472 32.00 -31.20 12.46
N GLY A 473 31.13 -30.79 13.38
CA GLY A 473 31.49 -30.21 14.66
C GLY A 473 30.46 -30.52 15.75
N THR A 474 30.82 -30.26 16.99
CA THR A 474 29.97 -30.50 18.17
C THR A 474 29.67 -29.19 18.88
N VAL A 475 28.41 -28.96 19.23
CA VAL A 475 28.01 -27.79 20.02
C VAL A 475 28.55 -27.91 21.45
N VAL A 476 29.40 -26.98 21.86
CA VAL A 476 30.07 -26.97 23.18
C VAL A 476 29.33 -26.08 24.18
N GLU A 477 28.74 -24.98 23.72
CA GLU A 477 28.05 -24.01 24.57
C GLU A 477 26.88 -23.39 23.81
N VAL A 478 25.77 -23.11 24.50
CA VAL A 478 24.62 -22.36 24.00
C VAL A 478 24.41 -21.20 24.96
N ASP A 479 24.40 -19.98 24.46
CA ASP A 479 24.20 -18.80 25.30
C ASP A 479 22.72 -18.48 25.54
N GLY A 480 22.45 -17.52 26.43
CA GLY A 480 21.08 -17.13 26.81
C GLY A 480 20.29 -16.45 25.70
N ASP A 481 20.96 -16.04 24.62
CA ASP A 481 20.38 -15.34 23.47
C ASP A 481 20.10 -16.30 22.30
N GLY A 482 20.53 -17.57 22.43
CA GLY A 482 20.25 -18.66 21.50
C GLY A 482 21.34 -18.86 20.44
N ASP A 483 22.50 -18.22 20.56
CA ASP A 483 23.67 -18.45 19.72
C ASP A 483 24.48 -19.64 20.26
N ILE A 484 25.21 -20.32 19.36
CA ILE A 484 25.92 -21.56 19.70
C ILE A 484 27.41 -21.46 19.42
N LYS A 485 28.22 -22.09 20.28
CA LYS A 485 29.65 -22.33 20.01
C LYS A 485 29.85 -23.77 19.56
N VAL A 486 30.44 -23.94 18.37
CA VAL A 486 30.68 -25.24 17.75
C VAL A 486 32.18 -25.49 17.64
N LEU A 487 32.65 -26.63 18.15
CA LEU A 487 34.01 -27.11 17.92
C LEU A 487 34.01 -28.05 16.72
N PHE A 488 34.61 -27.62 15.61
CA PHE A 488 34.71 -28.44 14.40
C PHE A 488 35.86 -29.45 14.50
N ASP A 489 35.64 -30.66 13.96
CA ASP A 489 36.57 -31.78 14.00
C ASP A 489 37.89 -31.38 13.33
N GLY A 490 38.98 -31.27 14.10
CA GLY A 490 40.31 -30.88 13.61
C GLY A 490 40.71 -29.42 13.87
N GLN A 491 39.88 -28.64 14.56
CA GLN A 491 40.23 -27.31 15.07
C GLN A 491 40.44 -27.34 16.59
N ASP A 492 41.39 -26.52 17.07
CA ASP A 492 41.71 -26.42 18.50
C ASP A 492 40.83 -25.39 19.24
N GLU A 493 40.09 -24.54 18.52
CA GLU A 493 39.22 -23.49 19.07
C GLU A 493 37.76 -23.63 18.59
N ALA A 494 36.80 -23.36 19.48
CA ALA A 494 35.38 -23.40 19.16
C ALA A 494 34.92 -22.07 18.52
N GLN A 495 34.16 -22.15 17.43
CA GLN A 495 33.65 -20.99 16.69
C GLN A 495 32.24 -20.62 17.16
N LEU A 496 31.97 -19.33 17.35
CA LEU A 496 30.64 -18.81 17.66
C LEU A 496 29.83 -18.66 16.37
N ILE A 497 28.63 -19.22 16.35
CA ILE A 497 27.68 -19.17 15.24
C ILE A 497 26.41 -18.51 15.74
N PHE A 498 26.02 -17.42 15.07
CA PHE A 498 24.83 -16.65 15.41
C PHE A 498 23.57 -17.33 14.88
N SER A 499 22.45 -17.11 15.57
CA SER A 499 21.12 -17.67 15.24
C SER A 499 20.64 -17.38 13.81
N VAL A 500 21.10 -16.28 13.20
CA VAL A 500 20.84 -15.93 11.79
C VAL A 500 21.53 -16.88 10.79
N ASP A 501 22.62 -17.52 11.18
CA ASP A 501 23.41 -18.41 10.33
C ASP A 501 23.04 -19.89 10.55
N PHE A 502 22.02 -20.20 11.37
CA PHE A 502 21.62 -21.58 11.68
C PHE A 502 21.11 -22.36 10.46
N SER A 503 20.67 -21.69 9.40
CA SER A 503 20.34 -22.32 8.11
C SER A 503 21.54 -22.95 7.40
N SER A 504 22.76 -22.54 7.77
CA SER A 504 24.02 -23.07 7.26
C SER A 504 24.51 -24.30 8.03
N LEU A 505 23.77 -24.79 9.03
CA LEU A 505 24.12 -25.99 9.81
C LEU A 505 23.11 -27.12 9.60
N LEU A 506 23.62 -28.34 9.41
CA LEU A 506 22.85 -29.59 9.31
C LEU A 506 23.00 -30.39 10.60
N THR A 507 21.91 -30.93 11.17
CA THR A 507 21.97 -31.80 12.36
C THR A 507 21.87 -33.27 12.00
N GLU A 508 22.56 -34.11 12.76
CA GLU A 508 22.57 -35.58 12.57
C GLU A 508 21.18 -36.23 12.76
N SER A 509 20.25 -35.55 13.44
CA SER A 509 18.94 -36.08 13.83
C SER A 509 17.74 -35.61 12.97
N ALA A 510 17.89 -34.58 12.14
CA ALA A 510 16.73 -33.99 11.43
C ALA A 510 16.50 -34.54 10.00
N ASP A 511 17.52 -35.04 9.32
CA ASP A 511 17.41 -35.33 7.87
C ASP A 511 17.18 -36.80 7.47
N SER A 512 16.85 -37.68 8.41
CA SER A 512 16.25 -38.98 8.04
C SER A 512 14.71 -38.94 7.89
N ALA A 513 14.05 -37.84 8.31
CA ALA A 513 12.60 -37.71 8.27
C ALA A 513 12.08 -36.56 7.38
N GLU A 514 12.86 -35.49 7.14
CA GLU A 514 12.41 -34.33 6.35
C GLU A 514 12.89 -34.31 4.89
N SER A 515 13.86 -35.16 4.51
CA SER A 515 14.34 -35.29 3.12
C SER A 515 13.42 -36.16 2.22
N SER A 516 12.18 -36.44 2.62
CA SER A 516 11.22 -37.22 1.82
C SER A 516 9.84 -36.56 1.62
N ARG A 517 9.76 -35.22 1.68
CA ARG A 517 8.63 -34.49 1.07
C ARG A 517 9.15 -33.57 -0.01
N SER A 518 9.39 -34.16 -1.17
CA SER A 518 9.50 -33.45 -2.44
C SER A 518 8.37 -32.44 -2.56
N ARG A 519 8.69 -31.19 -2.91
CA ARG A 519 7.76 -30.29 -3.61
C ARG A 519 7.27 -31.04 -4.84
N ALA A 520 6.11 -31.68 -4.70
CA ALA A 520 5.47 -32.44 -5.75
C ALA A 520 5.10 -31.50 -6.88
N ARG A 521 5.58 -31.79 -8.10
CA ARG A 521 5.13 -31.05 -9.30
C ARG A 521 3.68 -31.47 -9.61
N PRO A 522 2.95 -30.72 -10.46
CA PRO A 522 1.55 -31.03 -10.85
C PRO A 522 1.31 -32.37 -11.59
N GLY A 523 2.22 -33.35 -11.47
CA GLY A 523 2.10 -34.71 -11.99
C GLY A 523 2.31 -35.83 -10.96
N ASP A 524 2.71 -35.52 -9.71
CA ASP A 524 3.09 -36.54 -8.72
C ASP A 524 1.89 -37.11 -7.94
N PHE A 525 0.73 -36.44 -7.92
CA PHE A 525 -0.48 -36.91 -7.26
C PHE A 525 -1.37 -37.72 -8.21
N CYS A 526 -1.18 -39.03 -8.24
CA CYS A 526 -2.07 -39.95 -8.94
C CYS A 526 -3.11 -40.54 -7.97
N LEU A 527 -4.32 -39.96 -7.93
CA LEU A 527 -5.45 -40.54 -7.21
C LEU A 527 -5.93 -41.83 -7.91
N THR A 528 -6.17 -42.87 -7.13
CA THR A 528 -6.93 -44.05 -7.60
C THR A 528 -8.41 -43.70 -7.71
N HIS A 529 -9.19 -44.51 -8.42
CA HIS A 529 -10.65 -44.33 -8.49
C HIS A 529 -11.30 -44.21 -7.10
N ASP A 530 -10.90 -45.10 -6.19
CA ASP A 530 -11.47 -45.14 -4.83
C ASP A 530 -11.00 -43.93 -4.01
N GLY A 531 -9.74 -43.52 -4.16
CA GLY A 531 -9.24 -42.28 -3.54
C GLY A 531 -9.91 -41.01 -4.07
N ALA A 532 -10.29 -40.98 -5.35
CA ALA A 532 -11.06 -39.89 -5.95
C ALA A 532 -12.50 -39.86 -5.40
N SER A 533 -13.14 -41.01 -5.23
CA SER A 533 -14.47 -41.12 -4.60
C SER A 533 -14.42 -40.65 -3.14
N ASP A 534 -13.46 -41.13 -2.36
CA ASP A 534 -13.33 -40.78 -0.93
C ASP A 534 -13.03 -39.29 -0.72
N LEU A 535 -12.25 -38.68 -1.62
CA LEU A 535 -11.99 -37.24 -1.60
C LEU A 535 -13.27 -36.44 -1.88
N LEU A 536 -14.06 -36.85 -2.87
CA LEU A 536 -15.34 -36.23 -3.18
C LEU A 536 -16.34 -36.37 -2.03
N ASP A 537 -16.41 -37.52 -1.38
CA ASP A 537 -17.28 -37.74 -0.22
C ASP A 537 -16.84 -36.89 0.99
N ALA A 538 -15.52 -36.73 1.19
CA ALA A 538 -14.97 -35.85 2.23
C ALA A 538 -15.31 -34.37 1.97
N LEU A 539 -15.19 -33.91 0.72
CA LEU A 539 -15.58 -32.55 0.33
C LEU A 539 -17.09 -32.34 0.43
N LEU A 540 -17.90 -33.33 0.05
CA LEU A 540 -19.34 -33.28 0.18
C LEU A 540 -19.75 -33.11 1.65
N SER A 541 -19.15 -33.90 2.55
CA SER A 541 -19.40 -33.79 3.99
C SER A 541 -18.97 -32.43 4.55
N ALA A 542 -17.84 -31.87 4.07
CA ALA A 542 -17.36 -30.57 4.51
C ALA A 542 -18.29 -29.42 4.08
N TYR A 543 -18.84 -29.48 2.86
CA TYR A 543 -19.76 -28.45 2.37
C TYR A 543 -21.18 -28.59 2.90
N GLN A 544 -21.57 -29.74 3.45
CA GLN A 544 -22.87 -29.88 4.10
C GLN A 544 -22.96 -29.18 5.46
N ASP A 545 -21.84 -28.64 5.97
CA ASP A 545 -21.83 -27.90 7.23
C ASP A 545 -22.82 -26.71 7.21
N PRO A 546 -23.75 -26.60 8.18
CA PRO A 546 -24.71 -25.50 8.22
C PRO A 546 -24.06 -24.11 8.33
N GLY A 547 -22.90 -24.01 8.99
CA GLY A 547 -22.15 -22.76 9.10
C GLY A 547 -21.62 -22.31 7.75
N PHE A 548 -21.04 -23.23 6.98
CA PHE A 548 -20.60 -22.96 5.61
C PHE A 548 -21.76 -22.56 4.68
N GLN A 549 -22.89 -23.29 4.71
CA GLN A 549 -24.05 -22.97 3.87
C GLN A 549 -24.62 -21.58 4.16
N GLN A 550 -24.61 -21.13 5.43
CA GLN A 550 -25.00 -19.76 5.79
C GLN A 550 -24.03 -18.70 5.23
N GLN A 551 -22.73 -19.00 5.21
CA GLN A 551 -21.72 -18.10 4.61
C GLN A 551 -21.92 -17.98 3.10
N VAL A 552 -22.22 -19.09 2.41
CA VAL A 552 -22.54 -19.10 0.97
C VAL A 552 -23.81 -18.30 0.67
N ALA A 553 -24.88 -18.48 1.45
CA ALA A 553 -26.12 -17.70 1.30
C ALA A 553 -25.95 -16.22 1.65
N LYS A 554 -25.03 -15.88 2.56
CA LYS A 554 -24.63 -14.49 2.83
C LYS A 554 -23.88 -13.90 1.64
N LEU A 555 -22.88 -14.61 1.11
CA LEU A 555 -22.10 -14.16 -0.05
C LEU A 555 -23.01 -13.91 -1.26
N ALA A 556 -23.97 -14.80 -1.53
CA ALA A 556 -24.95 -14.63 -2.61
C ALA A 556 -25.77 -13.33 -2.47
N ARG A 557 -26.16 -12.96 -1.25
CA ARG A 557 -26.87 -11.69 -0.96
C ARG A 557 -25.96 -10.48 -1.10
N ASP A 558 -24.74 -10.56 -0.58
CA ASP A 558 -23.75 -9.48 -0.62
C ASP A 558 -23.38 -9.10 -2.06
N VAL A 559 -23.25 -10.09 -2.95
CA VAL A 559 -23.00 -9.88 -4.39
C VAL A 559 -24.28 -9.71 -5.22
N ARG A 560 -25.45 -9.58 -4.59
CA ARG A 560 -26.76 -9.39 -5.26
C ARG A 560 -27.07 -10.42 -6.34
N TRP A 561 -26.71 -11.68 -6.11
CA TRP A 561 -26.92 -12.81 -7.04
C TRP A 561 -26.15 -12.68 -8.37
N ASP A 562 -25.11 -11.84 -8.44
CA ASP A 562 -24.20 -11.80 -9.59
C ASP A 562 -23.27 -13.02 -9.61
N VAL A 563 -23.32 -13.80 -10.70
CA VAL A 563 -22.60 -15.07 -10.82
C VAL A 563 -21.09 -14.87 -10.90
N GLU A 564 -20.64 -13.81 -11.57
CA GLU A 564 -19.20 -13.56 -11.79
C GLU A 564 -18.52 -13.10 -10.50
N SER A 565 -19.14 -12.14 -9.80
CA SER A 565 -18.68 -11.69 -8.49
C SER A 565 -18.73 -12.82 -7.45
N PHE A 566 -19.77 -13.67 -7.49
CA PHE A 566 -19.87 -14.82 -6.59
C PHE A 566 -18.74 -15.82 -6.82
N ARG A 567 -18.45 -16.19 -8.08
CA ARG A 567 -17.37 -17.13 -8.44
C ARG A 567 -15.99 -16.63 -8.03
N ARG A 568 -15.74 -15.30 -8.07
CA ARG A 568 -14.47 -14.70 -7.63
C ARG A 568 -14.22 -14.85 -6.13
N HIS A 569 -15.27 -14.81 -5.31
CA HIS A 569 -15.15 -14.82 -3.84
C HIS A 569 -15.37 -16.20 -3.20
N LEU A 570 -16.07 -17.09 -3.88
CA LEU A 570 -16.38 -18.44 -3.40
C LEU A 570 -15.15 -19.27 -2.99
N PRO A 571 -14.02 -19.27 -3.73
CA PRO A 571 -12.84 -20.06 -3.33
C PRO A 571 -12.28 -19.68 -1.96
N LYS A 572 -12.33 -18.39 -1.60
CA LYS A 572 -11.86 -17.91 -0.28
C LYS A 572 -12.75 -18.41 0.86
N VAL A 573 -14.06 -18.49 0.63
CA VAL A 573 -15.03 -19.00 1.62
C VAL A 573 -14.95 -20.52 1.73
N ALA A 574 -14.77 -21.21 0.59
CA ALA A 574 -14.66 -22.68 0.52
C ALA A 574 -13.37 -23.23 1.11
N LEU A 575 -12.28 -22.44 1.13
CA LEU A 575 -10.98 -22.89 1.63
C LEU A 575 -11.06 -23.38 3.08
N GLY A 576 -11.81 -22.70 3.95
CA GLY A 576 -11.93 -23.06 5.37
C GLY A 576 -12.35 -24.53 5.57
N PRO A 577 -13.53 -24.95 5.07
CA PRO A 577 -13.98 -26.34 5.11
C PRO A 577 -13.12 -27.31 4.30
N GLN A 578 -12.51 -26.87 3.19
CA GLN A 578 -11.67 -27.73 2.34
C GLN A 578 -10.37 -28.18 3.02
N LYS A 579 -9.81 -27.39 3.95
CA LYS A 579 -8.47 -27.65 4.52
C LYS A 579 -8.31 -29.05 5.10
N GLU A 580 -9.30 -29.53 5.85
CA GLU A 580 -9.24 -30.85 6.48
C GLU A 580 -9.25 -31.98 5.44
N ALA A 581 -10.09 -31.83 4.41
CA ALA A 581 -10.14 -32.78 3.30
C ALA A 581 -8.83 -32.77 2.50
N LEU A 582 -8.28 -31.60 2.17
CA LEU A 582 -7.03 -31.49 1.40
C LEU A 582 -5.85 -32.14 2.15
N LEU A 583 -5.67 -31.81 3.44
CA LEU A 583 -4.59 -32.36 4.26
C LEU A 583 -4.70 -33.88 4.41
N ARG A 584 -5.92 -34.41 4.56
CA ARG A 584 -6.16 -35.85 4.70
C ARG A 584 -5.67 -36.65 3.48
N PHE A 585 -5.75 -36.06 2.28
CA PHE A 585 -5.32 -36.69 1.04
C PHE A 585 -3.93 -36.23 0.57
N GLY A 586 -3.19 -35.53 1.43
CA GLY A 586 -1.80 -35.14 1.19
C GLY A 586 -1.63 -33.89 0.31
N PHE A 587 -2.70 -33.14 0.05
CA PHE A 587 -2.65 -31.86 -0.63
C PHE A 587 -2.36 -30.72 0.35
N GLU A 588 -1.77 -29.65 -0.16
CA GLU A 588 -1.51 -28.46 0.63
C GLU A 588 -2.82 -27.74 1.02
N ALA A 589 -2.88 -27.18 2.23
CA ALA A 589 -4.04 -26.45 2.77
C ALA A 589 -4.16 -25.01 2.21
N SER A 590 -3.93 -24.84 0.90
CA SER A 590 -3.88 -23.58 0.17
C SER A 590 -4.81 -23.60 -1.05
N LEU A 591 -5.05 -22.45 -1.67
CA LEU A 591 -5.83 -22.36 -2.93
C LEU A 591 -5.13 -23.10 -4.08
N GLU A 592 -3.79 -23.07 -4.10
CA GLU A 592 -2.98 -23.83 -5.05
C GLU A 592 -3.12 -25.34 -4.83
N GLY A 593 -3.07 -25.80 -3.57
CA GLY A 593 -3.30 -27.20 -3.21
C GLY A 593 -4.70 -27.70 -3.60
N ALA A 594 -5.73 -26.85 -3.50
CA ALA A 594 -7.07 -27.15 -4.00
C ALA A 594 -7.10 -27.30 -5.53
N GLY A 595 -6.36 -26.45 -6.25
CA GLY A 595 -6.19 -26.56 -7.70
C GLY A 595 -5.50 -27.86 -8.13
N VAL A 596 -4.44 -28.26 -7.43
CA VAL A 596 -3.76 -29.56 -7.65
C VAL A 596 -4.68 -30.74 -7.37
N ALA A 597 -5.50 -30.67 -6.32
CA ALA A 597 -6.49 -31.70 -6.02
C ALA A 597 -7.55 -31.84 -7.12
N GLN A 598 -7.99 -30.72 -7.70
CA GLN A 598 -8.92 -30.72 -8.84
C GLN A 598 -8.29 -31.36 -10.09
N GLN A 599 -7.04 -31.04 -10.40
CA GLN A 599 -6.30 -31.65 -11.51
C GLN A 599 -6.12 -33.17 -11.30
N ALA A 600 -5.79 -33.60 -10.08
CA ALA A 600 -5.66 -35.01 -9.74
C ALA A 600 -7.00 -35.77 -9.88
N LEU A 601 -8.13 -35.12 -9.56
CA LEU A 601 -9.47 -35.68 -9.73
C LEU A 601 -9.83 -35.87 -11.21
N GLU A 602 -9.54 -34.88 -12.06
CA GLU A 602 -9.77 -34.99 -13.50
C GLU A 602 -8.88 -36.06 -14.16
N ALA A 603 -7.63 -36.17 -13.72
CA ALA A 603 -6.74 -37.26 -14.14
C ALA A 603 -7.28 -38.64 -13.73
N ALA A 604 -7.88 -38.76 -12.53
CA ALA A 604 -8.51 -40.00 -12.07
C ALA A 604 -9.77 -40.34 -12.90
N LYS A 605 -10.61 -39.35 -13.24
CA LYS A 605 -11.79 -39.52 -14.13
C LYS A 605 -11.37 -39.96 -15.54
N ALA A 606 -10.29 -39.40 -16.07
CA ALA A 606 -9.77 -39.77 -17.39
C ALA A 606 -9.34 -41.26 -17.43
N ARG A 607 -8.70 -41.75 -16.38
CA ARG A 607 -8.21 -43.14 -16.25
C ARG A 607 -9.30 -44.17 -15.90
N ALA A 608 -10.44 -43.73 -15.36
CA ALA A 608 -11.53 -44.59 -14.92
C ALA A 608 -12.31 -45.23 -16.09
N SER A 609 -12.89 -46.43 -15.86
CA SER A 609 -13.81 -47.06 -16.81
C SER A 609 -15.09 -46.24 -16.98
N ALA A 610 -15.84 -46.41 -18.09
CA ALA A 610 -17.05 -45.61 -18.37
C ALA A 610 -18.08 -45.64 -17.22
N ARG A 611 -18.23 -46.78 -16.53
CA ARG A 611 -19.12 -46.93 -15.38
C ARG A 611 -18.62 -46.19 -14.14
N GLN A 612 -17.32 -46.25 -13.87
CA GLN A 612 -16.66 -45.57 -12.76
C GLN A 612 -16.64 -44.05 -12.97
N ARG A 613 -16.36 -43.59 -14.20
CA ARG A 613 -16.41 -42.19 -14.60
C ARG A 613 -17.80 -41.58 -14.40
N ALA A 614 -18.86 -42.31 -14.76
CA ALA A 614 -20.22 -41.88 -14.50
C ALA A 614 -20.54 -41.75 -12.99
N GLY A 615 -19.97 -42.64 -12.15
CA GLY A 615 -20.09 -42.56 -10.69
C GLY A 615 -19.39 -41.33 -10.12
N LEU A 616 -18.11 -41.13 -10.47
CA LEU A 616 -17.32 -39.97 -10.04
C LEU A 616 -17.90 -38.65 -10.55
N GLN A 617 -18.46 -38.63 -11.77
CA GLN A 617 -19.11 -37.43 -12.29
C GLN A 617 -20.35 -37.08 -11.48
N LYS A 618 -21.17 -38.07 -11.11
CA LYS A 618 -22.35 -37.83 -10.27
C LYS A 618 -21.97 -37.28 -8.89
N GLN A 619 -20.95 -37.86 -8.24
CA GLN A 619 -20.44 -37.33 -6.96
C GLN A 619 -19.85 -35.92 -7.11
N SER A 620 -19.13 -35.66 -8.20
CA SER A 620 -18.60 -34.33 -8.54
C SER A 620 -19.73 -33.28 -8.70
N ASP A 621 -20.84 -33.67 -9.33
CA ASP A 621 -22.00 -32.80 -9.51
C ASP A 621 -22.73 -32.54 -8.18
N ASP A 622 -22.84 -33.55 -7.32
CA ASP A 622 -23.43 -33.42 -5.97
C ASP A 622 -22.58 -32.50 -5.06
N VAL A 623 -21.24 -32.62 -5.13
CA VAL A 623 -20.30 -31.71 -4.46
C VAL A 623 -20.45 -30.29 -4.98
N THR A 624 -20.52 -30.11 -6.30
CA THR A 624 -20.70 -28.78 -6.93
C THR A 624 -22.04 -28.15 -6.53
N ARG A 625 -23.12 -28.94 -6.50
CA ARG A 625 -24.44 -28.49 -6.05
C ARG A 625 -24.41 -28.02 -4.61
N THR A 626 -23.73 -28.77 -3.74
CA THR A 626 -23.61 -28.42 -2.32
C THR A 626 -22.72 -27.20 -2.11
N LEU A 627 -21.62 -27.09 -2.86
CA LEU A 627 -20.69 -25.95 -2.81
C LEU A 627 -21.37 -24.62 -3.18
N PHE A 628 -22.19 -24.61 -4.23
CA PHE A 628 -22.88 -23.41 -4.69
C PHE A 628 -24.17 -23.10 -3.91
N GLY A 629 -24.73 -24.08 -3.19
CA GLY A 629 -25.95 -23.91 -2.40
C GLY A 629 -27.10 -23.31 -3.22
N GLU A 630 -27.72 -22.25 -2.70
CA GLU A 630 -28.82 -21.53 -3.36
C GLU A 630 -28.42 -20.87 -4.70
N MET A 631 -27.12 -20.60 -4.91
CA MET A 631 -26.62 -20.04 -6.17
C MET A 631 -26.51 -21.08 -7.28
N TYR A 632 -26.66 -22.39 -6.99
CA TYR A 632 -26.49 -23.43 -8.00
C TYR A 632 -27.49 -23.29 -9.16
N SER A 633 -28.77 -23.01 -8.88
CA SER A 633 -29.78 -22.83 -9.94
C SER A 633 -29.58 -21.57 -10.77
N VAL A 634 -28.89 -20.57 -10.22
CA VAL A 634 -28.59 -19.30 -10.91
C VAL A 634 -27.32 -19.41 -11.75
N ALA A 635 -26.29 -20.09 -11.22
CA ALA A 635 -25.02 -20.31 -11.91
C ALA A 635 -25.10 -21.40 -12.98
N PHE A 636 -26.02 -22.36 -12.82
CA PHE A 636 -26.25 -23.49 -13.73
C PHE A 636 -27.75 -23.62 -14.04
N PRO A 637 -28.34 -22.68 -14.79
CA PRO A 637 -29.73 -22.79 -15.20
C PRO A 637 -29.90 -24.06 -16.05
N SER A 638 -30.82 -24.93 -15.65
CA SER A 638 -31.13 -26.17 -16.36
C SER A 638 -31.43 -25.90 -17.84
N SER A 639 -30.84 -26.71 -18.71
CA SER A 639 -30.94 -26.65 -20.19
C SER A 639 -32.36 -26.80 -20.76
N ASP A 640 -33.39 -26.90 -19.93
CA ASP A 640 -34.79 -27.01 -20.34
C ASP A 640 -35.46 -25.65 -20.65
N LEU A 641 -34.74 -24.54 -20.53
CA LEU A 641 -35.23 -23.19 -20.88
C LEU A 641 -34.56 -22.55 -22.10
N ARG A 642 -33.64 -23.25 -22.78
CA ARG A 642 -33.01 -22.78 -24.04
C ARG A 642 -33.63 -23.42 -25.29
N SER A 643 -34.95 -23.48 -25.36
CA SER A 643 -35.68 -23.68 -26.62
C SER A 643 -36.47 -22.44 -27.04
N SER A 644 -35.85 -21.27 -26.94
CA SER A 644 -36.20 -20.12 -27.78
C SER A 644 -35.09 -19.08 -27.73
N GLN A 645 -34.24 -19.12 -28.75
CA GLN A 645 -33.38 -18.06 -29.30
C GLN A 645 -31.90 -18.47 -29.41
N SER A 646 -31.56 -18.72 -30.68
CA SER A 646 -30.26 -18.59 -31.36
C SER A 646 -29.02 -19.25 -30.76
N ALA A 647 -28.60 -20.29 -31.48
CA ALA A 647 -27.22 -20.65 -31.79
C ALA A 647 -26.17 -19.54 -31.58
N ASP A 648 -25.19 -19.80 -30.71
CA ASP A 648 -23.79 -20.01 -31.11
C ASP A 648 -22.92 -20.28 -29.86
N VAL A 649 -21.74 -20.84 -30.09
CA VAL A 649 -20.63 -21.06 -29.13
C VAL A 649 -20.71 -22.36 -28.30
N GLN A 650 -20.47 -23.48 -28.96
CA GLN A 650 -19.72 -24.59 -28.38
C GLN A 650 -18.22 -24.26 -28.43
N SER A 651 -17.59 -23.89 -27.31
CA SER A 651 -16.14 -24.11 -27.06
C SER A 651 -15.67 -23.47 -25.74
N VAL A 652 -16.21 -23.86 -24.59
CA VAL A 652 -15.55 -23.53 -23.30
C VAL A 652 -15.80 -24.66 -22.30
N VAL A 653 -15.21 -25.82 -22.58
CA VAL A 653 -14.90 -26.83 -21.56
C VAL A 653 -13.54 -27.43 -21.92
N SER A 654 -12.50 -26.78 -21.42
CA SER A 654 -11.17 -27.32 -21.17
C SER A 654 -10.64 -26.61 -19.94
#